data_AF-A0A3C0V8R8-F1
#
_entry.id   AF-A0A3C0V8R8-F1
#
_cell.length_a   1.000
_cell.length_b   1.000
_cell.length_c   1.000
_cell.angle_alpha   90.00
_cell.angle_beta   90.00
_cell.angle_gamma   90.00
#
_symmetry.space_group_name_H-M   'P 1'
#
loop_
_entity.id
_entity.type
_entity.pdbx_description
1 polymer ?
#
loop_
_entity_poly.entity_id
_entity_poly.type
_entity_poly.pdbx_seq_one_letter_code
_entity_poly.pdbx_strand_id
1 'polypeptide(L)'
;MPASRRIQPRSMPMAEDKSRGLPMAARWNPEKLAREKAELAALESKPLAVRAAGYIKRTGPGLLQSAMTLGAGSATASVVAGASFGYKLLWVQPVAMFLGVMMLAALGNVVLTTGERPYRAFGERLSTKLAFLWALGTILSSIIWHFPQYGLAAGAARDLVTMAGAGAYAAGADGARALTAAGIAASFGVGILILGINIFTVWSYGSSARGQKLYEWFLRSVIALIILMFAVVVIGSIGRIDWAELGKGFIGWYGIPGYQDPKHVTLVLGMLGAAVGINMTFLYPYSLLAKGWGREHKTLARWDLGMSMFMPFTVVTSLVIIAMTVTGVYSGADGLRNTLTPVEAAASLTGILGRDAGRIIFDLGLMAMTCTAISTHMVVCGFTLCEMLGLEYTRTRFRIFALAPTIGMLGVVTELPFWFPVVASAVCFAMLPIAYLTFLIMNNMRSYIGDAVGKGAGRVAFNLVLIIALAAATIGSVIQIKHRVIDKLRPPIAIVTYAAPEGEPRSTDYEVTANGTPVDVYVARTLDEPFKDKQWNHGGAYSFANFDCRGSCDVTIRSARDLTNAVVRPAERAPAITRKDAHTLILRLTGPAKVSVEPDGKNGPLLLFANPLEVDPPAPDAPNVRYFGPGMHKPDVIALTDGQTLYVAGGAVVKGAVEARGSNITIRGRGVLDGSEWPWTKGPRGAMLDLRGENLTVEGVTIRGSWGWTIVPRHSRNVTITGVKICNGRVQNDDGINPCNSRQVAIRDCFIRSDDDCIALKGLDFGGEGTNADVDGISVENCTLWCDRARIFLLGHESRAKFMRNVRAENIDIIRFAMTPFLLEPGEEMRLEDVTFASIRLHGEGQRSLVVVRPVVNQYMRTQVPGHVRGILFEDIAVEGSKPGEYGILVSGADDAHRAAGVTFRRVTVQGRAIDRAAHGVTVGPHTDGVEFHAE
;
A
#
# COMPACT_ATOMS: atom_id res chain seq x y z
N MET A 1 -63.15 -60.20 15.22
CA MET A 1 -62.61 -60.32 16.61
C MET A 1 -61.27 -61.05 16.54
N PRO A 2 -60.31 -60.85 17.46
CA PRO A 2 -60.20 -59.91 18.60
C PRO A 2 -58.90 -59.05 18.48
N ALA A 3 -58.47 -58.13 19.34
CA ALA A 3 -59.00 -57.40 20.48
C ALA A 3 -58.11 -56.15 20.70
N SER A 4 -58.72 -55.14 21.30
CA SER A 4 -58.17 -53.90 21.81
C SER A 4 -57.02 -54.04 22.81
N ARG A 5 -56.01 -53.16 22.71
CA ARG A 5 -55.38 -52.55 23.90
C ARG A 5 -55.24 -51.04 23.70
N ARG A 6 -56.13 -50.30 24.37
CA ARG A 6 -55.92 -48.89 24.73
C ARG A 6 -54.65 -48.81 25.57
N ILE A 7 -53.68 -48.00 25.15
CA ILE A 7 -52.63 -47.50 26.03
C ILE A 7 -52.97 -46.03 26.27
N GLN A 8 -53.35 -45.72 27.51
CA GLN A 8 -53.50 -44.35 28.00
C GLN A 8 -52.19 -43.57 27.78
N PRO A 9 -52.23 -42.27 27.47
CA PRO A 9 -51.03 -41.46 27.44
C PRO A 9 -50.49 -41.34 28.86
N ARG A 10 -49.36 -42.01 29.14
CA ARG A 10 -48.52 -41.66 30.29
C ARG A 10 -48.09 -40.21 30.06
N SER A 11 -48.59 -39.32 30.91
CA SER A 11 -48.04 -37.98 31.11
C SER A 11 -46.62 -38.10 31.66
N MET A 12 -45.65 -38.34 30.78
CA MET A 12 -44.26 -38.04 31.07
C MET A 12 -44.11 -36.51 31.03
N PRO A 13 -43.49 -35.88 32.03
CA PRO A 13 -43.11 -34.48 31.91
C PRO A 13 -42.25 -34.35 30.66
N MET A 14 -42.64 -33.48 29.73
CA MET A 14 -41.87 -33.17 28.54
C MET A 14 -40.43 -32.86 28.96
N ALA A 15 -39.48 -33.72 28.56
CA ALA A 15 -38.08 -33.32 28.53
C ALA A 15 -38.01 -32.07 27.63
N GLU A 16 -37.56 -30.93 28.17
CA GLU A 16 -37.32 -29.71 27.39
C GLU A 16 -36.47 -30.07 26.17
N ASP A 17 -37.02 -29.93 24.97
CA ASP A 17 -36.30 -30.12 23.72
C ASP A 17 -35.13 -29.12 23.68
N LYS A 18 -33.91 -29.61 23.98
CA LYS A 18 -32.68 -28.80 24.04
C LYS A 18 -32.37 -28.06 22.73
N SER A 19 -33.07 -28.39 21.62
CA SER A 19 -32.92 -27.73 20.32
C SER A 19 -33.69 -26.39 20.20
N ARG A 20 -34.63 -26.10 21.10
CA ARG A 20 -35.48 -24.91 21.05
C ARG A 20 -35.03 -23.81 22.00
N GLY A 21 -34.98 -22.58 21.49
CA GLY A 21 -34.57 -21.39 22.23
C GLY A 21 -33.06 -21.27 22.46
N LEU A 22 -32.67 -20.20 23.16
CA LEU A 22 -31.29 -19.95 23.58
C LEU A 22 -31.23 -19.93 25.12
N PRO A 23 -30.66 -20.96 25.78
CA PRO A 23 -30.51 -20.96 27.23
C PRO A 23 -29.37 -20.00 27.61
N MET A 24 -29.68 -18.70 27.68
CA MET A 24 -28.80 -17.73 28.33
C MET A 24 -28.80 -17.98 29.84
N ALA A 25 -27.74 -17.55 30.54
CA ALA A 25 -27.52 -17.76 31.98
C ALA A 25 -28.65 -17.23 32.91
N ALA A 26 -29.61 -16.45 32.40
CA ALA A 26 -30.85 -16.14 33.08
C ALA A 26 -32.02 -16.71 32.25
N ARG A 27 -32.66 -17.78 32.74
CA ARG A 27 -33.94 -18.26 32.19
C ARG A 27 -34.92 -17.09 32.17
N TRP A 28 -35.61 -16.90 31.04
CA TRP A 28 -36.55 -15.79 30.84
C TRP A 28 -37.56 -15.73 32.00
N ASN A 29 -37.95 -14.53 32.43
CA ASN A 29 -39.07 -14.41 33.36
C ASN A 29 -40.36 -14.77 32.58
N PRO A 30 -41.00 -15.93 32.87
CA PRO A 30 -42.13 -16.42 32.07
C PRO A 30 -43.34 -15.51 32.18
N GLU A 31 -43.58 -14.92 33.35
CA GLU A 31 -44.70 -14.00 33.61
C GLU A 31 -44.55 -12.71 32.81
N LYS A 32 -43.33 -12.17 32.74
CA LYS A 32 -43.05 -10.96 31.96
C LYS A 32 -43.26 -11.21 30.46
N LEU A 33 -42.79 -12.36 29.95
CA LEU A 33 -42.96 -12.73 28.54
C LEU A 33 -44.44 -13.00 28.21
N ALA A 34 -45.18 -13.64 29.11
CA ALA A 34 -46.63 -13.84 28.96
C ALA A 34 -47.38 -12.49 28.94
N ARG A 35 -47.01 -11.55 29.80
CA ARG A 35 -47.57 -10.19 29.80
C ARG A 35 -47.25 -9.45 28.50
N GLU A 36 -46.01 -9.53 28.03
CA GLU A 36 -45.61 -8.91 26.75
C GLU A 36 -46.41 -9.49 25.58
N LYS A 37 -46.60 -10.82 25.51
CA LYS A 37 -47.45 -11.46 24.51
C LYS A 37 -48.90 -10.96 24.56
N ALA A 38 -49.48 -10.85 25.75
CA ALA A 38 -50.84 -10.34 25.93
C ALA A 38 -50.96 -8.86 25.48
N GLU A 39 -49.98 -8.03 25.85
CA GLU A 39 -49.91 -6.62 25.41
C GLU A 39 -49.77 -6.50 23.90
N LEU A 40 -48.97 -7.36 23.26
CA LEU A 40 -48.79 -7.38 21.80
C LEU A 40 -50.07 -7.79 21.08
N ALA A 41 -50.77 -8.83 21.57
CA ALA A 41 -52.06 -9.24 21.03
C ALA A 41 -53.11 -8.12 21.15
N ALA A 42 -53.13 -7.41 22.28
CA ALA A 42 -54.02 -6.26 22.49
C ALA A 42 -53.64 -5.03 21.64
N LEU A 43 -52.40 -4.94 21.16
CA LEU A 43 -51.95 -3.88 20.26
C LEU A 43 -52.33 -4.14 18.80
N GLU A 44 -52.45 -5.41 18.38
CA GLU A 44 -52.76 -5.75 16.99
C GLU A 44 -54.17 -5.31 16.57
N SER A 45 -55.11 -5.25 17.51
CA SER A 45 -56.49 -4.78 17.30
C SER A 45 -56.66 -3.26 17.35
N LYS A 46 -55.60 -2.49 17.64
CA LYS A 46 -55.68 -1.01 17.75
C LYS A 46 -55.41 -0.30 16.41
N PRO A 47 -55.91 0.95 16.25
CA PRO A 47 -55.59 1.79 15.09
C PRO A 47 -54.08 1.98 14.89
N LEU A 48 -53.69 2.21 13.63
CA LEU A 48 -52.29 2.22 13.19
C LEU A 48 -51.38 3.15 14.02
N ALA A 49 -51.84 4.36 14.38
CA ALA A 49 -51.05 5.31 15.17
C ALA A 49 -50.75 4.80 16.58
N VAL A 50 -51.75 4.22 17.27
CA VAL A 50 -51.59 3.66 18.62
C VAL A 50 -50.71 2.41 18.58
N ARG A 51 -50.89 1.59 17.54
CA ARG A 51 -50.07 0.40 17.30
C ARG A 51 -48.61 0.76 17.03
N ALA A 52 -48.37 1.75 16.18
CA ALA A 52 -47.03 2.28 15.89
C ALA A 52 -46.36 2.84 17.15
N ALA A 53 -47.04 3.69 17.92
CA ALA A 53 -46.52 4.21 19.19
C ALA A 53 -46.24 3.09 20.20
N GLY A 54 -47.09 2.06 20.25
CA GLY A 54 -46.91 0.88 21.08
C GLY A 54 -45.67 0.05 20.70
N TYR A 55 -45.41 -0.12 19.40
CA TYR A 55 -44.22 -0.81 18.92
C TYR A 55 -42.94 0.03 19.06
N ILE A 56 -42.98 1.35 18.82
CA ILE A 56 -41.81 2.23 18.99
C ILE A 56 -41.28 2.19 20.44
N LYS A 57 -42.17 2.08 21.43
CA LYS A 57 -41.79 1.92 22.84
C LYS A 57 -41.10 0.58 23.13
N ARG A 58 -41.27 -0.43 22.26
CA ARG A 58 -40.74 -1.78 22.41
C ARG A 58 -39.59 -2.00 21.42
N THR A 59 -38.40 -2.02 21.97
CA THR A 59 -37.15 -2.03 21.21
C THR A 59 -36.55 -3.43 21.25
N GLY A 60 -36.12 -3.92 20.09
CA GLY A 60 -35.69 -5.28 19.87
C GLY A 60 -34.23 -5.41 19.45
N PRO A 61 -33.83 -6.61 18.99
CA PRO A 61 -32.48 -6.90 18.55
C PRO A 61 -31.99 -6.13 17.31
N GLY A 62 -32.85 -5.42 16.58
CA GLY A 62 -32.49 -4.62 15.40
C GLY A 62 -31.43 -3.56 15.73
N LEU A 63 -31.44 -3.01 16.95
CA LEU A 63 -30.43 -2.05 17.39
C LEU A 63 -29.01 -2.64 17.36
N LEU A 64 -28.86 -3.91 17.72
CA LEU A 64 -27.57 -4.63 17.66
C LEU A 64 -27.05 -4.71 16.23
N GLN A 65 -27.96 -4.89 15.29
CA GLN A 65 -27.64 -4.97 13.86
C GLN A 65 -27.22 -3.61 13.32
N SER A 66 -27.93 -2.55 13.68
CA SER A 66 -27.56 -1.17 13.31
C SER A 66 -26.15 -0.82 13.79
N ALA A 67 -25.86 -1.08 15.06
CA ALA A 67 -24.56 -0.82 15.66
C ALA A 67 -23.42 -1.59 14.96
N MET A 68 -23.68 -2.81 14.50
CA MET A 68 -22.68 -3.59 13.75
C MET A 68 -22.37 -2.97 12.38
N THR A 69 -23.39 -2.43 11.70
CA THR A 69 -23.24 -1.83 10.36
C THR A 69 -22.68 -0.42 10.38
N LEU A 70 -22.83 0.30 11.48
CA LEU A 70 -22.32 1.66 11.69
C LEU A 70 -20.89 1.60 12.23
N GLY A 71 -19.92 1.33 11.34
CA GLY A 71 -18.50 1.26 11.68
C GLY A 71 -17.63 1.83 10.56
N ALA A 72 -16.33 1.52 10.60
CA ALA A 72 -15.33 2.06 9.69
C ALA A 72 -15.66 1.90 8.20
N GLY A 73 -16.25 0.77 7.80
CA GLY A 73 -16.64 0.53 6.40
C GLY A 73 -17.72 1.50 5.89
N SER A 74 -18.82 1.66 6.62
CA SER A 74 -19.91 2.57 6.25
C SER A 74 -19.52 4.03 6.41
N ALA A 75 -18.69 4.38 7.41
CA ALA A 75 -18.11 5.71 7.55
C ALA A 75 -17.25 6.07 6.32
N THR A 76 -16.29 5.22 5.95
CA THR A 76 -15.41 5.45 4.79
C THR A 76 -16.20 5.57 3.50
N ALA A 77 -17.14 4.65 3.26
CA ALA A 77 -17.94 4.67 2.04
C ALA A 77 -18.82 5.92 1.94
N SER A 78 -19.41 6.36 3.06
CA SER A 78 -20.24 7.58 3.11
C SER A 78 -19.40 8.85 2.92
N VAL A 79 -18.21 8.90 3.52
CA VAL A 79 -17.25 10.01 3.34
C VAL A 79 -16.83 10.12 1.87
N VAL A 80 -16.36 9.02 1.27
CA VAL A 80 -15.90 9.00 -0.13
C VAL A 80 -17.04 9.35 -1.08
N ALA A 81 -18.24 8.79 -0.86
CA ALA A 81 -19.41 9.10 -1.70
C ALA A 81 -19.79 10.58 -1.65
N GLY A 82 -19.87 11.16 -0.44
CA GLY A 82 -20.20 12.59 -0.28
C GLY A 82 -19.11 13.52 -0.80
N ALA A 83 -17.83 13.20 -0.55
CA ALA A 83 -16.71 14.00 -1.01
C ALA A 83 -16.46 13.93 -2.52
N SER A 84 -16.88 12.84 -3.18
CA SER A 84 -16.65 12.62 -4.62
C SER A 84 -17.84 13.04 -5.49
N PHE A 85 -19.08 12.95 -4.99
CA PHE A 85 -20.30 13.11 -5.79
C PHE A 85 -21.40 13.95 -5.11
N GLY A 86 -21.10 14.55 -3.95
CA GLY A 86 -22.09 15.30 -3.17
C GLY A 86 -23.31 14.46 -2.79
N TYR A 87 -24.50 14.99 -3.05
CA TYR A 87 -25.78 14.35 -2.72
C TYR A 87 -26.17 13.17 -3.64
N LYS A 88 -25.51 13.01 -4.80
CA LYS A 88 -26.00 12.14 -5.89
C LYS A 88 -26.12 10.65 -5.52
N LEU A 89 -25.33 10.19 -4.55
CA LEU A 89 -25.31 8.79 -4.09
C LEU A 89 -26.07 8.55 -2.77
N LEU A 90 -26.85 9.52 -2.28
CA LEU A 90 -27.61 9.38 -1.03
C LEU A 90 -28.57 8.18 -1.03
N TRP A 91 -29.23 7.90 -2.16
CA TRP A 91 -30.17 6.78 -2.32
C TRP A 91 -29.56 5.39 -2.08
N VAL A 92 -28.24 5.25 -2.25
CA VAL A 92 -27.57 3.94 -2.21
C VAL A 92 -27.67 3.32 -0.81
N GLN A 93 -27.49 4.12 0.25
CA GLN A 93 -27.49 3.62 1.64
C GLN A 93 -28.89 3.13 2.10
N PRO A 94 -29.99 3.89 1.92
CA PRO A 94 -31.34 3.39 2.17
C PRO A 94 -31.64 2.11 1.38
N VAL A 95 -31.30 2.05 0.09
CA VAL A 95 -31.57 0.86 -0.73
C VAL A 95 -30.78 -0.35 -0.23
N ALA A 96 -29.49 -0.18 0.05
CA ALA A 96 -28.64 -1.23 0.60
C ALA A 96 -29.21 -1.80 1.90
N MET A 97 -29.59 -0.91 2.82
CA MET A 97 -30.13 -1.30 4.12
C MET A 97 -31.51 -1.93 4.01
N PHE A 98 -32.36 -1.46 3.10
CA PHE A 98 -33.66 -2.07 2.84
C PHE A 98 -33.51 -3.52 2.38
N LEU A 99 -32.67 -3.79 1.38
CA LEU A 99 -32.42 -5.16 0.90
C LEU A 99 -31.90 -6.06 2.04
N GLY A 100 -31.03 -5.52 2.88
CA GLY A 100 -30.52 -6.19 4.06
C GLY A 100 -31.59 -6.53 5.11
N VAL A 101 -32.43 -5.56 5.45
CA VAL A 101 -33.55 -5.74 6.38
C VAL A 101 -34.52 -6.81 5.87
N MET A 102 -34.79 -6.85 4.56
CA MET A 102 -35.66 -7.86 3.96
C MET A 102 -35.09 -9.27 4.12
N MET A 103 -33.78 -9.43 3.95
CA MET A 103 -33.09 -10.70 4.22
C MET A 103 -33.18 -11.10 5.70
N LEU A 104 -32.91 -10.18 6.63
CA LEU A 104 -33.05 -10.45 8.07
C LEU A 104 -34.50 -10.71 8.49
N ALA A 105 -35.48 -10.10 7.83
CA ALA A 105 -36.90 -10.37 8.06
C ALA A 105 -37.27 -11.79 7.62
N ALA A 106 -36.70 -12.30 6.52
CA ALA A 106 -36.87 -13.69 6.09
C ALA A 106 -36.28 -14.66 7.12
N LEU A 107 -35.05 -14.40 7.56
CA LEU A 107 -34.39 -15.16 8.62
C LEU A 107 -35.18 -15.13 9.94
N GLY A 108 -35.64 -13.95 10.35
CA GLY A 108 -36.48 -13.77 11.54
C GLY A 108 -37.81 -14.52 11.42
N ASN A 109 -38.43 -14.54 10.24
CA ASN A 109 -39.66 -15.32 10.02
C ASN A 109 -39.42 -16.82 10.23
N VAL A 110 -38.30 -17.36 9.74
CA VAL A 110 -37.94 -18.76 9.95
C VAL A 110 -37.78 -19.05 11.45
N VAL A 111 -36.91 -18.28 12.13
CA VAL A 111 -36.52 -18.55 13.52
C VAL A 111 -37.66 -18.31 14.51
N LEU A 112 -38.45 -17.25 14.33
CA LEU A 112 -39.61 -16.98 15.18
C LEU A 112 -40.73 -18.01 14.96
N THR A 113 -40.76 -18.70 13.81
CA THR A 113 -41.75 -19.76 13.54
C THR A 113 -41.37 -21.08 14.17
N THR A 114 -40.11 -21.48 14.04
CA THR A 114 -39.62 -22.79 14.45
C THR A 114 -39.14 -22.80 15.89
N GLY A 115 -38.60 -21.67 16.37
CA GLY A 115 -37.91 -21.58 17.67
C GLY A 115 -36.57 -22.34 17.70
N GLU A 116 -36.13 -22.86 16.56
CA GLU A 116 -34.90 -23.64 16.41
C GLU A 116 -33.68 -22.73 16.24
N ARG A 117 -32.52 -23.21 16.69
CA ARG A 117 -31.25 -22.50 16.47
C ARG A 117 -30.81 -22.60 15.00
N PRO A 118 -30.53 -21.46 14.34
CA PRO A 118 -30.20 -21.44 12.91
C PRO A 118 -29.01 -22.31 12.52
N TYR A 119 -27.92 -22.32 13.28
CA TYR A 119 -26.71 -23.09 12.92
C TYR A 119 -27.00 -24.59 12.77
N ARG A 120 -27.75 -25.14 13.71
CA ARG A 120 -28.17 -26.54 13.69
C ARG A 120 -29.17 -26.80 12.56
N ALA A 121 -30.19 -25.94 12.42
CA ALA A 121 -31.16 -26.06 11.34
C ALA A 121 -30.50 -25.99 9.95
N PHE A 122 -29.51 -25.11 9.78
CA PHE A 122 -28.73 -24.99 8.55
C PHE A 122 -27.94 -26.28 8.27
N GLY A 123 -27.29 -26.83 9.29
CA GLY A 123 -26.53 -28.08 9.19
C GLY A 123 -27.39 -29.30 8.86
N GLU A 124 -28.53 -29.46 9.54
CA GLU A 124 -29.43 -30.61 9.39
C GLU A 124 -30.27 -30.56 8.10
N ARG A 125 -30.63 -29.36 7.63
CA ARG A 125 -31.53 -29.21 6.47
C ARG A 125 -30.79 -29.03 5.15
N LEU A 126 -29.54 -28.60 5.17
CA LEU A 126 -28.77 -28.29 3.96
C LEU A 126 -27.40 -28.97 3.95
N SER A 127 -26.49 -28.54 4.81
CA SER A 127 -25.14 -29.12 4.88
C SER A 127 -24.39 -28.68 6.13
N THR A 128 -23.84 -29.64 6.86
CA THR A 128 -22.93 -29.40 8.00
C THR A 128 -21.69 -28.60 7.59
N LYS A 129 -21.16 -28.84 6.37
CA LYS A 129 -19.98 -28.11 5.86
C LYS A 129 -20.29 -26.63 5.61
N LEU A 130 -21.46 -26.33 5.05
CA LEU A 130 -21.88 -24.94 4.82
C LEU A 130 -22.17 -24.21 6.13
N ALA A 131 -22.79 -24.89 7.11
CA ALA A 131 -22.99 -24.33 8.44
C ALA A 131 -21.64 -23.99 9.10
N PHE A 132 -20.66 -24.90 9.04
CA PHE A 132 -19.31 -24.63 9.54
C PHE A 132 -18.65 -23.43 8.83
N LEU A 133 -18.67 -23.38 7.50
CA LEU A 133 -18.10 -22.25 6.74
C LEU A 133 -18.80 -20.92 7.04
N TRP A 134 -20.11 -20.96 7.31
CA TRP A 134 -20.87 -19.79 7.74
C TRP A 134 -20.41 -19.26 9.10
N ALA A 135 -20.26 -20.14 10.10
CA ALA A 135 -19.72 -19.79 11.41
C ALA A 135 -18.26 -19.31 11.34
N LEU A 136 -17.42 -20.01 10.57
CA LEU A 136 -16.03 -19.61 10.34
C LEU A 136 -15.96 -18.23 9.67
N GLY A 137 -16.76 -17.98 8.63
CA GLY A 137 -16.85 -16.69 7.96
C GLY A 137 -17.30 -15.58 8.92
N THR A 138 -18.24 -15.86 9.82
CA THR A 138 -18.67 -14.92 10.86
C THR A 138 -17.53 -14.56 11.83
N ILE A 139 -16.75 -15.55 12.30
CA ILE A 139 -15.63 -15.32 13.21
C ILE A 139 -14.50 -14.55 12.49
N LEU A 140 -14.08 -15.00 11.31
CA LEU A 140 -13.02 -14.37 10.53
C LEU A 140 -13.37 -12.93 10.14
N SER A 141 -14.61 -12.71 9.68
CA SER A 141 -15.13 -11.37 9.41
C SER A 141 -15.02 -10.48 10.64
N SER A 142 -15.45 -10.97 11.80
CA SER A 142 -15.47 -10.19 13.04
C SER A 142 -14.06 -9.83 13.53
N ILE A 143 -13.09 -10.76 13.42
CA ILE A 143 -11.67 -10.51 13.73
C ILE A 143 -11.11 -9.43 12.80
N ILE A 144 -11.33 -9.57 11.50
CA ILE A 144 -10.72 -8.68 10.50
C ILE A 144 -11.28 -7.29 10.56
N TRP A 145 -12.59 -7.15 10.75
CA TRP A 145 -13.19 -5.84 10.86
C TRP A 145 -12.76 -5.08 12.11
N HIS A 146 -12.24 -5.74 13.16
CA HIS A 146 -11.67 -5.02 14.31
C HIS A 146 -10.44 -4.18 13.94
N PHE A 147 -9.56 -4.65 13.04
CA PHE A 147 -8.37 -3.90 12.63
C PHE A 147 -8.70 -2.49 12.08
N PRO A 148 -9.55 -2.33 11.05
CA PRO A 148 -9.94 -1.01 10.57
C PRO A 148 -10.82 -0.24 11.57
N GLN A 149 -11.58 -0.91 12.46
CA GLN A 149 -12.29 -0.18 13.54
C GLN A 149 -11.28 0.49 14.49
N TYR A 150 -10.27 -0.24 14.94
CA TYR A 150 -9.23 0.30 15.82
C TYR A 150 -8.32 1.29 15.10
N GLY A 151 -7.99 1.05 13.82
CA GLY A 151 -7.23 1.97 12.99
C GLY A 151 -7.95 3.30 12.80
N LEU A 152 -9.27 3.28 12.53
CA LEU A 152 -10.07 4.50 12.42
C LEU A 152 -10.17 5.24 13.76
N ALA A 153 -10.37 4.53 14.87
CA ALA A 153 -10.39 5.15 16.20
C ALA A 153 -9.04 5.77 16.56
N ALA A 154 -7.93 5.08 16.27
CA ALA A 154 -6.58 5.58 16.49
C ALA A 154 -6.28 6.79 15.60
N GLY A 155 -6.71 6.78 14.33
CA GLY A 155 -6.60 7.91 13.42
C GLY A 155 -7.32 9.16 13.96
N ALA A 156 -8.57 9.03 14.38
CA ALA A 156 -9.33 10.12 15.00
C ALA A 156 -8.67 10.62 16.31
N ALA A 157 -8.16 9.72 17.16
CA ALA A 157 -7.45 10.12 18.38
C ALA A 157 -6.13 10.86 18.11
N ARG A 158 -5.35 10.42 17.11
CA ARG A 158 -4.14 11.13 16.67
C ARG A 158 -4.46 12.52 16.13
N ASP A 159 -5.59 12.65 15.46
CA ASP A 159 -6.05 13.91 14.93
C ASP A 159 -6.35 14.91 16.06
N LEU A 160 -7.09 14.48 17.07
CA LEU A 160 -7.35 15.27 18.28
C LEU A 160 -6.07 15.66 19.03
N VAL A 161 -5.08 14.75 19.12
CA VAL A 161 -3.79 15.05 19.75
C VAL A 161 -3.00 16.08 18.95
N THR A 162 -3.04 15.98 17.62
CA THR A 162 -2.44 16.97 16.71
C THR A 162 -3.09 18.34 16.89
N MET A 163 -4.42 18.40 17.06
CA MET A 163 -5.15 19.65 17.34
C MET A 163 -4.79 20.24 18.71
N ALA A 164 -4.49 19.41 19.70
CA ALA A 164 -4.06 19.85 21.02
C ALA A 164 -2.61 20.39 21.06
N GLY A 165 -1.93 20.50 19.90
CA GLY A 165 -0.58 21.04 19.78
C GLY A 165 0.54 20.01 20.01
N ALA A 166 0.20 18.73 20.25
CA ALA A 166 1.15 17.64 20.32
C ALA A 166 1.25 16.93 18.96
N GLY A 167 2.42 16.95 18.32
CA GLY A 167 2.59 16.30 17.02
C GLY A 167 2.41 14.79 17.13
N ALA A 168 1.32 14.23 16.58
CA ALA A 168 1.08 12.78 16.57
C ALA A 168 1.97 12.04 15.55
N TYR A 169 2.55 12.77 14.61
CA TYR A 169 3.42 12.27 13.55
C TYR A 169 4.75 13.02 13.56
N ALA A 170 5.84 12.29 13.36
CA ALA A 170 7.17 12.81 13.06
C ALA A 170 7.60 12.31 11.68
N ALA A 171 8.54 13.02 11.07
CA ALA A 171 9.21 12.50 9.88
C ALA A 171 10.03 11.26 10.27
N GLY A 172 9.72 10.10 9.68
CA GLY A 172 10.52 8.89 9.81
C GLY A 172 11.76 8.93 8.91
N ALA A 173 12.72 8.04 9.17
CA ALA A 173 14.00 7.96 8.44
C ALA A 173 13.86 7.70 6.93
N ASP A 174 12.69 7.23 6.48
CA ASP A 174 12.40 6.82 5.11
C ASP A 174 11.40 7.75 4.39
N GLY A 175 11.10 8.93 4.96
CA GLY A 175 10.06 9.85 4.45
C GLY A 175 8.62 9.43 4.77
N ALA A 176 8.41 8.23 5.32
CA ALA A 176 7.13 7.82 5.90
C ALA A 176 6.83 8.61 7.18
N ARG A 177 5.57 9.02 7.38
CA ARG A 177 5.11 9.61 8.66
C ARG A 177 5.21 8.54 9.75
N ALA A 178 6.25 8.60 10.57
CA ALA A 178 6.38 7.75 11.74
C ALA A 178 5.51 8.32 12.86
N LEU A 179 4.87 7.44 13.64
CA LEU A 179 4.12 7.87 14.81
C LEU A 179 5.10 8.34 15.88
N THR A 180 4.87 9.53 16.44
CA THR A 180 5.62 9.98 17.62
C THR A 180 5.25 9.14 18.85
N ALA A 181 6.01 9.25 19.92
CA ALA A 181 5.61 8.67 21.21
C ALA A 181 4.20 9.13 21.63
N ALA A 182 3.85 10.40 21.37
CA ALA A 182 2.51 10.92 21.62
C ALA A 182 1.45 10.28 20.69
N GLY A 183 1.75 10.11 19.41
CA GLY A 183 0.88 9.43 18.45
C GLY A 183 0.65 7.95 18.80
N ILE A 184 1.71 7.23 19.19
CA ILE A 184 1.63 5.83 19.66
C ILE A 184 0.82 5.76 20.95
N ALA A 185 1.12 6.61 21.93
CA ALA A 185 0.39 6.65 23.21
C ALA A 185 -1.10 6.97 23.02
N ALA A 186 -1.43 7.91 22.13
CA ALA A 186 -2.82 8.22 21.78
C ALA A 186 -3.53 7.02 21.15
N SER A 187 -2.86 6.34 20.23
CA SER A 187 -3.39 5.16 19.52
C SER A 187 -3.68 4.01 20.46
N PHE A 188 -2.73 3.64 21.30
CA PHE A 188 -2.92 2.58 22.30
C PHE A 188 -3.87 3.02 23.41
N GLY A 189 -3.82 4.29 23.83
CA GLY A 189 -4.71 4.85 24.84
C GLY A 189 -6.18 4.74 24.43
N VAL A 190 -6.54 5.21 23.23
CA VAL A 190 -7.91 5.06 22.73
C VAL A 190 -8.28 3.60 22.48
N GLY A 191 -7.34 2.79 21.99
CA GLY A 191 -7.55 1.35 21.79
C GLY A 191 -7.89 0.62 23.09
N ILE A 192 -7.11 0.85 24.15
CA ILE A 192 -7.31 0.27 25.49
C ILE A 192 -8.64 0.76 26.09
N LEU A 193 -8.94 2.05 25.96
CA LEU A 193 -10.20 2.62 26.44
C LEU A 193 -11.40 1.95 25.77
N ILE A 194 -11.41 1.88 24.44
CA ILE A 194 -12.49 1.25 23.67
C ILE A 194 -12.60 -0.23 24.01
N LEU A 195 -11.47 -0.94 24.12
CA LEU A 195 -11.47 -2.35 24.51
C LEU A 195 -12.05 -2.54 25.91
N GLY A 196 -11.66 -1.73 26.89
CA GLY A 196 -12.16 -1.80 28.26
C GLY A 196 -13.67 -1.58 28.36
N ILE A 197 -14.18 -0.55 27.67
CA ILE A 197 -15.62 -0.27 27.57
C ILE A 197 -16.35 -1.47 26.96
N ASN A 198 -15.80 -2.06 25.89
CA ASN A 198 -16.42 -3.18 25.20
C ASN A 198 -16.39 -4.48 26.00
N ILE A 199 -15.29 -4.80 26.67
CA ILE A 199 -15.23 -5.94 27.59
C ILE A 199 -16.29 -5.79 28.69
N PHE A 200 -16.36 -4.62 29.33
CA PHE A 200 -17.34 -4.37 30.39
C PHE A 200 -18.78 -4.52 29.91
N THR A 201 -19.13 -3.89 28.78
CA THR A 201 -20.48 -3.88 28.23
C THR A 201 -20.90 -5.28 27.73
N VAL A 202 -20.02 -5.98 27.00
CA VAL A 202 -20.30 -7.33 26.47
C VAL A 202 -20.37 -8.38 27.57
N TRP A 203 -19.48 -8.31 28.57
CA TRP A 203 -19.54 -9.21 29.73
C TRP A 203 -20.76 -8.95 30.62
N SER A 204 -21.28 -7.71 30.61
CA SER A 204 -22.55 -7.36 31.25
C SER A 204 -23.73 -7.97 30.48
N TYR A 205 -23.74 -7.89 29.15
CA TYR A 205 -24.75 -8.53 28.31
C TYR A 205 -24.90 -10.04 28.60
N GLY A 206 -23.79 -10.76 28.75
CA GLY A 206 -23.77 -12.20 29.06
C GLY A 206 -24.08 -12.58 30.51
N SER A 207 -24.40 -11.63 31.40
CA SER A 207 -24.47 -11.88 32.85
C SER A 207 -25.87 -12.01 33.45
N SER A 208 -26.80 -11.12 33.09
CA SER A 208 -28.14 -11.03 33.70
C SER A 208 -29.07 -10.16 32.86
N ALA A 209 -30.38 -10.21 33.13
CA ALA A 209 -31.36 -9.34 32.48
C ALA A 209 -31.09 -7.84 32.72
N ARG A 210 -30.51 -7.46 33.87
CA ARG A 210 -30.05 -6.08 34.14
C ARG A 210 -28.87 -5.71 33.24
N GLY A 211 -27.93 -6.64 33.05
CA GLY A 211 -26.78 -6.44 32.17
C GLY A 211 -27.15 -6.32 30.69
N GLN A 212 -28.17 -7.06 30.23
CA GLN A 212 -28.72 -6.88 28.87
C GLN A 212 -29.34 -5.50 28.68
N LYS A 213 -30.08 -4.98 29.68
CA LYS A 213 -30.62 -3.61 29.63
C LYS A 213 -29.52 -2.55 29.62
N LEU A 214 -28.45 -2.74 30.41
CA LEU A 214 -27.28 -1.85 30.40
C LEU A 214 -26.64 -1.81 29.00
N TYR A 215 -26.50 -2.97 28.36
CA TYR A 215 -25.96 -3.08 27.01
C TYR A 215 -26.83 -2.38 25.96
N GLU A 216 -28.15 -2.61 26.01
CA GLU A 216 -29.09 -1.91 25.12
C GLU A 216 -29.08 -0.40 25.34
N TRP A 217 -29.01 0.05 26.60
CA TRP A 217 -28.90 1.48 26.92
C TRP A 217 -27.61 2.07 26.37
N PHE A 218 -26.47 1.39 26.56
CA PHE A 218 -25.19 1.78 25.98
C PHE A 218 -25.28 1.97 24.46
N LEU A 219 -25.80 0.97 23.73
CA LEU A 219 -25.93 1.07 22.27
C LEU A 219 -26.83 2.22 21.83
N ARG A 220 -27.98 2.43 22.51
CA ARG A 220 -28.88 3.56 22.18
C ARG A 220 -28.21 4.90 22.42
N SER A 221 -27.56 5.05 23.58
CA SER A 221 -26.89 6.29 23.95
C SER A 221 -25.78 6.63 22.96
N VAL A 222 -24.99 5.64 22.55
CA VAL A 222 -23.91 5.88 21.59
C VAL A 222 -24.45 6.14 20.18
N ILE A 223 -25.47 5.43 19.70
CA ILE A 223 -26.11 5.73 18.41
C ILE A 223 -26.75 7.12 18.40
N ALA A 224 -27.46 7.49 19.47
CA ALA A 224 -28.03 8.82 19.61
C ALA A 224 -26.94 9.90 19.62
N LEU A 225 -25.81 9.64 20.31
CA LEU A 225 -24.66 10.52 20.29
C LEU A 225 -24.08 10.68 18.88
N ILE A 226 -23.90 9.59 18.13
CA ILE A 226 -23.42 9.63 16.74
C ILE A 226 -24.34 10.50 15.87
N ILE A 227 -25.66 10.26 15.94
CA ILE A 227 -26.65 11.07 15.20
C ILE A 227 -26.54 12.54 15.60
N LEU A 228 -26.45 12.83 16.90
CA LEU A 228 -26.32 14.20 17.40
C LEU A 228 -25.04 14.87 16.88
N MET A 229 -23.89 14.20 16.95
CA MET A 229 -22.60 14.74 16.51
C MET A 229 -22.66 15.11 15.02
N PHE A 230 -23.14 14.23 14.15
CA PHE A 230 -23.24 14.55 12.72
C PHE A 230 -24.38 15.54 12.41
N ALA A 231 -25.48 15.50 13.15
CA ALA A 231 -26.57 16.47 12.99
C ALA A 231 -26.11 17.89 13.35
N VAL A 232 -25.29 18.07 14.39
CA VAL A 232 -24.72 19.39 14.74
C VAL A 232 -23.89 19.96 13.59
N VAL A 233 -23.07 19.13 12.92
CA VAL A 233 -22.28 19.55 11.75
C VAL A 233 -23.18 19.99 10.59
N VAL A 234 -24.24 19.21 10.30
CA VAL A 234 -25.19 19.52 9.22
C VAL A 234 -26.03 20.75 9.54
N ILE A 235 -26.56 20.87 10.76
CA ILE A 235 -27.37 22.02 11.21
C ILE A 235 -26.53 23.29 11.24
N GLY A 236 -25.28 23.22 11.71
CA GLY A 236 -24.34 24.34 11.65
C GLY A 236 -24.07 24.85 10.23
N SER A 237 -24.32 24.01 9.23
CA SER A 237 -24.14 24.31 7.81
C SER A 237 -25.47 24.40 7.05
N ILE A 238 -26.61 24.56 7.75
CA ILE A 238 -27.95 24.46 7.14
C ILE A 238 -28.18 25.43 5.99
N GLY A 239 -27.58 26.63 6.05
CA GLY A 239 -27.67 27.64 4.99
C GLY A 239 -26.94 27.28 3.69
N ARG A 240 -26.13 26.21 3.68
CA ARG A 240 -25.42 25.71 2.49
C ARG A 240 -26.10 24.48 1.87
N ILE A 241 -27.20 24.01 2.46
CA ILE A 241 -27.93 22.85 1.93
C ILE A 241 -28.75 23.29 0.73
N ASP A 242 -28.49 22.68 -0.43
CA ASP A 242 -29.41 22.72 -1.55
C ASP A 242 -30.49 21.67 -1.36
N TRP A 243 -31.67 22.10 -0.93
CA TRP A 243 -32.81 21.22 -0.63
C TRP A 243 -33.35 20.48 -1.85
N ALA A 244 -33.24 21.08 -3.05
CA ALA A 244 -33.71 20.44 -4.28
C ALA A 244 -32.75 19.31 -4.69
N GLU A 245 -31.44 19.59 -4.66
CA GLU A 245 -30.41 18.58 -4.96
C GLU A 245 -30.36 17.48 -3.90
N LEU A 246 -30.56 17.82 -2.63
CA LEU A 246 -30.71 16.85 -1.54
C LEU A 246 -31.87 15.89 -1.79
N GLY A 247 -33.05 16.43 -2.15
CA GLY A 247 -34.25 15.63 -2.46
C GLY A 247 -34.03 14.69 -3.64
N LYS A 248 -33.43 15.19 -4.72
CA LYS A 248 -33.04 14.38 -5.90
C LYS A 248 -32.08 13.26 -5.54
N GLY A 249 -31.14 13.52 -4.63
CA GLY A 249 -30.18 12.54 -4.12
C GLY A 249 -30.83 11.33 -3.45
N PHE A 250 -31.90 11.52 -2.67
CA PHE A 250 -32.61 10.43 -1.98
C PHE A 250 -33.42 9.52 -2.90
N ILE A 251 -33.94 10.06 -4.00
CA ILE A 251 -34.75 9.29 -4.97
C ILE A 251 -33.92 8.70 -6.11
N GLY A 252 -32.60 8.89 -6.09
CA GLY A 252 -31.71 8.37 -7.12
C GLY A 252 -31.90 9.01 -8.49
N TRP A 253 -32.30 10.28 -8.53
CA TRP A 253 -32.60 11.03 -9.77
C TRP A 253 -31.44 10.98 -10.78
N TYR A 254 -30.21 10.97 -10.29
CA TYR A 254 -28.98 10.97 -11.09
C TYR A 254 -28.46 9.57 -11.44
N GLY A 255 -29.05 8.51 -10.90
CA GLY A 255 -28.51 7.16 -10.99
C GLY A 255 -27.08 7.08 -10.42
N ILE A 256 -26.18 6.44 -11.17
CA ILE A 256 -24.75 6.39 -10.86
C ILE A 256 -24.04 7.45 -11.73
N PRO A 257 -23.47 8.51 -11.13
CA PRO A 257 -22.77 9.55 -11.88
C PRO A 257 -21.60 8.97 -12.66
N GLY A 258 -21.52 9.27 -13.96
CA GLY A 258 -20.44 8.76 -14.83
C GLY A 258 -20.37 7.22 -14.86
N TYR A 259 -21.51 6.53 -14.96
CA TYR A 259 -21.59 5.06 -14.94
C TYR A 259 -20.70 4.35 -15.98
N GLN A 260 -20.23 5.08 -17.00
CA GLN A 260 -19.26 4.59 -17.97
C GLN A 260 -17.88 4.30 -17.36
N ASP A 261 -17.52 4.96 -16.25
CA ASP A 261 -16.32 4.62 -15.47
C ASP A 261 -16.62 3.40 -14.58
N PRO A 262 -15.96 2.25 -14.81
CA PRO A 262 -16.16 1.05 -14.00
C PRO A 262 -15.90 1.27 -12.51
N LYS A 263 -15.06 2.23 -12.14
CA LYS A 263 -14.73 2.53 -10.73
C LYS A 263 -15.92 3.14 -9.99
N HIS A 264 -16.73 3.96 -10.66
CA HIS A 264 -17.93 4.57 -10.05
C HIS A 264 -19.00 3.52 -9.76
N VAL A 265 -19.21 2.61 -10.72
CA VAL A 265 -20.11 1.46 -10.55
C VAL A 265 -19.60 0.54 -9.43
N THR A 266 -18.29 0.29 -9.38
CA THR A 266 -17.64 -0.50 -8.33
C THR A 266 -17.84 0.11 -6.94
N LEU A 267 -17.75 1.43 -6.80
CA LEU A 267 -18.03 2.12 -5.53
C LEU A 267 -19.47 1.84 -5.06
N VAL A 268 -20.46 2.06 -5.92
CA VAL A 268 -21.89 1.86 -5.59
C VAL A 268 -22.17 0.39 -5.22
N LEU A 269 -21.65 -0.55 -6.01
CA LEU A 269 -21.79 -1.99 -5.72
C LEU A 269 -21.07 -2.37 -4.41
N GLY A 270 -19.94 -1.73 -4.11
CA GLY A 270 -19.25 -1.84 -2.83
C GLY A 270 -20.06 -1.32 -1.65
N MET A 271 -20.72 -0.17 -1.80
CA MET A 271 -21.63 0.39 -0.79
C MET A 271 -22.83 -0.52 -0.54
N LEU A 272 -23.45 -1.06 -1.59
CA LEU A 272 -24.54 -2.03 -1.49
C LEU A 272 -24.11 -3.30 -0.74
N GLY A 273 -22.93 -3.84 -1.06
CA GLY A 273 -22.37 -5.03 -0.41
C GLY A 273 -21.90 -4.80 1.04
N ALA A 274 -21.59 -3.57 1.43
CA ALA A 274 -21.13 -3.22 2.78
C ALA A 274 -22.25 -3.08 3.81
N ALA A 275 -23.51 -2.99 3.39
CA ALA A 275 -24.64 -2.76 4.29
C ALA A 275 -25.01 -3.98 5.14
N VAL A 276 -24.72 -5.21 4.69
CA VAL A 276 -24.96 -6.44 5.46
C VAL A 276 -23.77 -7.38 5.44
N GLY A 277 -23.22 -7.63 6.63
CA GLY A 277 -22.15 -8.60 6.83
C GLY A 277 -22.67 -10.02 7.09
N ILE A 278 -21.82 -11.01 6.80
CA ILE A 278 -22.12 -12.42 7.10
C ILE A 278 -22.36 -12.66 8.60
N ASN A 279 -21.68 -11.91 9.46
CA ASN A 279 -21.82 -11.95 10.91
C ASN A 279 -23.19 -11.48 11.42
N MET A 280 -23.83 -10.53 10.75
CA MET A 280 -25.19 -10.07 11.09
C MET A 280 -26.22 -11.19 10.97
N THR A 281 -26.08 -12.01 9.93
CA THR A 281 -26.96 -13.16 9.71
C THR A 281 -26.86 -14.19 10.84
N PHE A 282 -25.72 -14.25 11.54
CA PHE A 282 -25.58 -15.09 12.73
C PHE A 282 -26.11 -14.38 13.98
N LEU A 283 -25.77 -13.11 14.20
CA LEU A 283 -26.13 -12.42 15.45
C LEU A 283 -27.65 -12.22 15.62
N TYR A 284 -28.35 -11.78 14.57
CA TYR A 284 -29.75 -11.40 14.66
C TYR A 284 -30.66 -12.52 15.19
N PRO A 285 -30.68 -13.73 14.59
CA PRO A 285 -31.59 -14.78 15.04
C PRO A 285 -31.28 -15.28 16.45
N TYR A 286 -30.01 -15.37 16.84
CA TYR A 286 -29.62 -15.75 18.19
C TYR A 286 -30.05 -14.70 19.21
N SER A 287 -30.03 -13.42 18.84
CA SER A 287 -30.52 -12.33 19.69
C SER A 287 -32.05 -12.36 19.86
N LEU A 288 -32.81 -12.78 18.84
CA LEU A 288 -34.26 -13.03 18.95
C LEU A 288 -34.54 -14.15 19.96
N LEU A 289 -33.83 -15.27 19.83
CA LEU A 289 -33.96 -16.42 20.72
C LEU A 289 -33.51 -16.08 22.15
N ALA A 290 -32.45 -15.28 22.32
CA ALA A 290 -31.97 -14.82 23.62
C ALA A 290 -33.02 -13.99 24.37
N LYS A 291 -33.85 -13.21 23.65
CA LYS A 291 -34.98 -12.47 24.23
C LYS A 291 -36.23 -13.33 24.49
N GLY A 292 -36.23 -14.60 24.10
CA GLY A 292 -37.40 -15.47 24.19
C GLY A 292 -38.48 -15.14 23.16
N TRP A 293 -38.13 -14.41 22.10
CA TRP A 293 -39.09 -14.04 21.06
C TRP A 293 -39.49 -15.28 20.24
N GLY A 294 -40.79 -15.37 19.99
CA GLY A 294 -41.43 -16.46 19.24
C GLY A 294 -42.46 -15.95 18.23
N ARG A 295 -43.41 -16.80 17.85
CA ARG A 295 -44.40 -16.52 16.80
C ARG A 295 -45.18 -15.22 17.01
N GLU A 296 -45.53 -14.93 18.27
CA GLU A 296 -46.32 -13.77 18.69
C GLU A 296 -45.55 -12.45 18.54
N HIS A 297 -44.22 -12.51 18.33
CA HIS A 297 -43.35 -11.34 18.22
C HIS A 297 -43.02 -10.98 16.76
N LYS A 298 -43.55 -11.70 15.77
CA LYS A 298 -43.23 -11.47 14.34
C LYS A 298 -43.52 -10.04 13.88
N THR A 299 -44.66 -9.48 14.27
CA THR A 299 -45.03 -8.11 13.91
C THR A 299 -44.05 -7.11 14.56
N LEU A 300 -43.76 -7.30 15.85
CA LEU A 300 -42.78 -6.48 16.58
C LEU A 300 -41.38 -6.56 15.93
N ALA A 301 -40.92 -7.75 15.52
CA ALA A 301 -39.62 -7.94 14.91
C ALA A 301 -39.47 -7.20 13.58
N ARG A 302 -40.53 -7.13 12.76
CA ARG A 302 -40.53 -6.35 11.51
C ARG A 302 -40.46 -4.84 11.79
N TRP A 303 -41.22 -4.37 12.77
CA TRP A 303 -41.16 -2.98 13.20
C TRP A 303 -39.79 -2.61 13.77
N ASP A 304 -39.20 -3.52 14.54
CA ASP A 304 -37.87 -3.35 15.13
C ASP A 304 -36.76 -3.28 14.06
N LEU A 305 -36.82 -4.09 13.01
CA LEU A 305 -35.89 -3.97 11.88
C LEU A 305 -36.04 -2.62 11.14
N GLY A 306 -37.25 -2.08 11.03
CA GLY A 306 -37.46 -0.76 10.44
C GLY A 306 -36.94 0.38 11.34
N MET A 307 -37.35 0.39 12.60
CA MET A 307 -37.11 1.52 13.51
C MET A 307 -35.75 1.50 14.17
N SER A 308 -35.24 0.32 14.51
CA SER A 308 -34.00 0.15 15.28
C SER A 308 -32.80 -0.21 14.40
N MET A 309 -33.00 -0.56 13.12
CA MET A 309 -31.94 -0.89 12.17
C MET A 309 -31.95 0.00 10.92
N PHE A 310 -33.03 0.00 10.15
CA PHE A 310 -33.09 0.78 8.91
C PHE A 310 -32.95 2.29 9.16
N MET A 311 -33.75 2.83 10.09
CA MET A 311 -33.78 4.26 10.35
C MET A 311 -32.45 4.80 10.89
N PRO A 312 -31.82 4.24 11.95
CA PRO A 312 -30.59 4.81 12.49
C PRO A 312 -29.43 4.70 11.48
N PHE A 313 -29.31 3.59 10.76
CA PHE A 313 -28.30 3.45 9.71
C PHE A 313 -28.45 4.49 8.61
N THR A 314 -29.67 4.64 8.08
CA THR A 314 -29.96 5.57 6.99
C THR A 314 -29.72 7.01 7.42
N VAL A 315 -30.17 7.39 8.63
CA VAL A 315 -29.96 8.73 9.16
C VAL A 315 -28.48 9.03 9.32
N VAL A 316 -27.71 8.17 9.99
CA VAL A 316 -26.28 8.43 10.23
C VAL A 316 -25.50 8.53 8.92
N THR A 317 -25.65 7.56 8.02
CA THR A 317 -24.91 7.56 6.74
C THR A 317 -25.30 8.73 5.84
N SER A 318 -26.59 9.12 5.83
CA SER A 318 -27.04 10.31 5.11
C SER A 318 -26.44 11.59 5.71
N LEU A 319 -26.44 11.72 7.04
CA LEU A 319 -25.82 12.88 7.70
C LEU A 319 -24.34 13.00 7.37
N VAL A 320 -23.59 11.89 7.27
CA VAL A 320 -22.18 11.91 6.85
C VAL A 320 -22.03 12.39 5.40
N ILE A 321 -22.82 11.87 4.45
CA ILE A 321 -22.77 12.29 3.04
C ILE A 321 -23.13 13.78 2.91
N ILE A 322 -24.18 14.21 3.61
CA ILE A 322 -24.62 15.61 3.64
C ILE A 322 -23.51 16.48 4.21
N ALA A 323 -22.91 16.07 5.34
CA ALA A 323 -21.81 16.78 5.97
C ALA A 323 -20.65 17.01 4.99
N MET A 324 -20.18 15.98 4.27
CA MET A 324 -19.10 16.13 3.27
C MET A 324 -19.44 17.11 2.15
N THR A 325 -20.71 17.18 1.77
CA THR A 325 -21.17 18.06 0.69
C THR A 325 -21.21 19.52 1.16
N VAL A 326 -21.85 19.80 2.29
CA VAL A 326 -22.11 21.18 2.76
C VAL A 326 -20.88 21.85 3.37
N THR A 327 -19.88 21.05 3.75
CA THR A 327 -18.66 21.53 4.39
C THR A 327 -17.55 21.90 3.40
N GLY A 328 -17.78 21.73 2.10
CA GLY A 328 -16.85 22.14 1.05
C GLY A 328 -15.77 21.09 0.71
N VAL A 329 -15.84 19.89 1.29
CA VAL A 329 -14.98 18.77 0.90
C VAL A 329 -15.26 18.38 -0.55
N TYR A 330 -16.54 18.31 -0.93
CA TYR A 330 -16.94 18.19 -2.32
C TYR A 330 -16.70 19.51 -3.07
N SER A 331 -15.88 19.46 -4.11
CA SER A 331 -15.45 20.64 -4.89
C SER A 331 -16.46 21.10 -5.95
N GLY A 332 -17.64 20.48 -6.05
CA GLY A 332 -18.64 20.78 -7.08
C GLY A 332 -18.44 19.99 -8.39
N ALA A 333 -17.31 19.32 -8.57
CA ALA A 333 -17.01 18.48 -9.73
C ALA A 333 -17.03 16.99 -9.34
N ASP A 334 -17.73 16.18 -10.14
CA ASP A 334 -17.78 14.72 -9.96
C ASP A 334 -16.40 14.13 -10.25
N GLY A 335 -15.82 13.43 -9.27
CA GLY A 335 -14.53 12.78 -9.43
C GLY A 335 -14.20 11.88 -8.25
N LEU A 336 -13.91 10.62 -8.52
CA LEU A 336 -13.67 9.62 -7.49
C LEU A 336 -12.38 9.90 -6.70
N ARG A 337 -12.52 10.24 -5.41
CA ARG A 337 -11.39 10.50 -4.50
C ARG A 337 -10.96 9.23 -3.75
N ASN A 338 -10.24 8.36 -4.45
CA ASN A 338 -9.83 7.05 -3.93
C ASN A 338 -8.88 7.05 -2.72
N THR A 339 -8.19 8.16 -2.48
CA THR A 339 -7.17 8.29 -1.43
C THR A 339 -7.69 8.97 -0.16
N LEU A 340 -8.92 9.51 -0.17
CA LEU A 340 -9.44 10.28 0.95
C LEU A 340 -9.85 9.36 2.11
N THR A 341 -9.17 9.49 3.25
CA THR A 341 -9.54 8.79 4.48
C THR A 341 -10.59 9.60 5.28
N PRO A 342 -11.38 8.94 6.16
CA PRO A 342 -12.32 9.65 7.03
C PRO A 342 -11.68 10.71 7.94
N VAL A 343 -10.43 10.49 8.35
CA VAL A 343 -9.68 11.40 9.23
C VAL A 343 -9.18 12.61 8.45
N GLU A 344 -8.70 12.42 7.22
CA GLU A 344 -8.36 13.55 6.33
C GLU A 344 -9.61 14.37 5.96
N ALA A 345 -10.74 13.70 5.77
CA ALA A 345 -12.01 14.38 5.58
C ALA A 345 -12.40 15.20 6.83
N ALA A 346 -12.18 14.69 8.04
CA ALA A 346 -12.37 15.45 9.28
C ALA A 346 -11.49 16.72 9.31
N ALA A 347 -10.22 16.61 8.90
CA ALA A 347 -9.29 17.75 8.83
C ALA A 347 -9.76 18.86 7.88
N SER A 348 -10.45 18.49 6.79
CA SER A 348 -11.02 19.45 5.83
C SER A 348 -12.27 20.20 6.32
N LEU A 349 -12.80 19.85 7.49
CA LEU A 349 -13.95 20.54 8.12
C LEU A 349 -13.58 21.85 8.84
N THR A 350 -12.31 22.26 8.78
CA THR A 350 -11.81 23.46 9.44
C THR A 350 -12.37 24.73 8.77
N GLY A 351 -13.25 25.45 9.47
CA GLY A 351 -13.76 26.76 9.01
C GLY A 351 -15.24 27.06 9.20
N ILE A 352 -16.06 26.15 9.74
CA ILE A 352 -17.54 26.31 9.72
C ILE A 352 -18.19 26.45 11.09
N LEU A 353 -17.61 25.87 12.16
CA LEU A 353 -18.17 25.87 13.52
C LEU A 353 -17.23 26.49 14.58
N GLY A 354 -16.50 27.55 14.19
CA GLY A 354 -15.30 27.97 14.92
C GLY A 354 -14.09 27.13 14.49
N ARG A 355 -12.88 27.59 14.83
CA ARG A 355 -11.63 27.11 14.20
C ARG A 355 -11.44 25.57 14.31
N ASP A 356 -12.04 24.92 15.32
CA ASP A 356 -11.77 23.51 15.65
C ASP A 356 -12.99 22.63 16.03
N ALA A 357 -14.18 23.18 16.33
CA ALA A 357 -15.25 22.39 16.96
C ALA A 357 -15.88 21.31 16.05
N GLY A 358 -16.05 21.60 14.75
CA GLY A 358 -16.65 20.66 13.80
C GLY A 358 -15.81 19.40 13.59
N ARG A 359 -14.48 19.56 13.57
CA ARG A 359 -13.51 18.47 13.44
C ARG A 359 -13.50 17.56 14.67
N ILE A 360 -13.47 18.14 15.87
CA ILE A 360 -13.55 17.40 17.14
C ILE A 360 -14.84 16.57 17.21
N ILE A 361 -15.98 17.19 16.90
CA ILE A 361 -17.28 16.52 16.90
C ILE A 361 -17.30 15.34 15.90
N PHE A 362 -16.69 15.53 14.73
CA PHE A 362 -16.59 14.51 13.70
C PHE A 362 -15.75 13.31 14.17
N ASP A 363 -14.56 13.56 14.73
CA ASP A 363 -13.67 12.52 15.27
C ASP A 363 -14.30 11.74 16.42
N LEU A 364 -14.99 12.44 17.33
CA LEU A 364 -15.76 11.81 18.40
C LEU A 364 -16.88 10.92 17.85
N GLY A 365 -17.56 11.37 16.78
CA GLY A 365 -18.55 10.58 16.05
C GLY A 365 -17.96 9.30 15.46
N LEU A 366 -16.79 9.38 14.81
CA LEU A 366 -16.09 8.22 14.25
C LEU A 366 -15.69 7.21 15.35
N MET A 367 -15.12 7.67 16.46
CA MET A 367 -14.76 6.80 17.59
C MET A 367 -15.98 6.14 18.25
N ALA A 368 -17.09 6.86 18.35
CA ALA A 368 -18.35 6.31 18.85
C ALA A 368 -18.89 5.18 17.94
N MET A 369 -18.83 5.37 16.62
CA MET A 369 -19.21 4.34 15.63
C MET A 369 -18.38 3.07 15.82
N THR A 370 -17.05 3.20 15.82
CA THR A 370 -16.14 2.05 15.94
C THR A 370 -16.32 1.29 17.26
N CYS A 371 -16.57 2.01 18.35
CA CYS A 371 -16.85 1.43 19.66
C CYS A 371 -18.08 0.50 19.63
N THR A 372 -19.19 0.94 19.01
CA THR A 372 -20.40 0.10 18.90
C THR A 372 -20.24 -1.10 17.97
N ALA A 373 -19.50 -0.93 16.86
CA ALA A 373 -19.20 -2.01 15.93
C ALA A 373 -18.33 -3.10 16.59
N ILE A 374 -17.27 -2.71 17.32
CA ILE A 374 -16.42 -3.63 18.09
C ILE A 374 -17.26 -4.44 19.09
N SER A 375 -18.12 -3.74 19.84
CA SER A 375 -19.02 -4.36 20.83
C SER A 375 -19.84 -5.51 20.25
N THR A 376 -20.50 -5.25 19.13
CA THR A 376 -21.44 -6.20 18.52
C THR A 376 -20.72 -7.37 17.85
N HIS A 377 -19.53 -7.12 17.29
CA HIS A 377 -18.63 -8.16 16.80
C HIS A 377 -18.13 -9.10 17.93
N MET A 378 -17.87 -8.57 19.13
CA MET A 378 -17.53 -9.41 20.29
C MET A 378 -18.72 -10.29 20.71
N VAL A 379 -19.94 -9.74 20.75
CA VAL A 379 -21.16 -10.51 21.10
C VAL A 379 -21.38 -11.66 20.11
N VAL A 380 -21.26 -11.41 18.80
CA VAL A 380 -21.47 -12.46 17.79
C VAL A 380 -20.41 -13.56 17.87
N CYS A 381 -19.14 -13.23 18.14
CA CYS A 381 -18.10 -14.25 18.36
C CYS A 381 -18.41 -15.11 19.59
N GLY A 382 -18.90 -14.50 20.67
CA GLY A 382 -19.34 -15.22 21.86
C GLY A 382 -20.42 -16.25 21.57
N PHE A 383 -21.40 -15.91 20.70
CA PHE A 383 -22.44 -16.86 20.29
C PHE A 383 -21.94 -17.91 19.31
N THR A 384 -21.23 -17.47 18.26
CA THR A 384 -20.82 -18.32 17.14
C THR A 384 -19.86 -19.43 17.56
N LEU A 385 -18.88 -19.12 18.43
CA LEU A 385 -17.92 -20.10 18.92
C LEU A 385 -18.57 -21.14 19.84
N CYS A 386 -19.56 -20.75 20.65
CA CYS A 386 -20.32 -21.72 21.45
C CYS A 386 -21.04 -22.73 20.55
N GLU A 387 -21.71 -22.26 19.48
CA GLU A 387 -22.44 -23.14 18.56
C GLU A 387 -21.50 -24.01 17.72
N MET A 388 -20.46 -23.41 17.15
CA MET A 388 -19.51 -24.11 16.29
C MET A 388 -18.79 -25.24 17.03
N LEU A 389 -18.55 -25.08 18.34
CA LEU A 389 -17.94 -26.09 19.20
C LEU A 389 -18.97 -27.01 19.89
N GLY A 390 -20.27 -26.82 19.64
CA GLY A 390 -21.33 -27.62 20.29
C GLY A 390 -21.41 -27.45 21.81
N LEU A 391 -20.94 -26.32 22.35
CA LEU A 391 -20.85 -26.07 23.78
C LEU A 391 -22.12 -25.40 24.32
N GLU A 392 -22.52 -25.76 25.54
CA GLU A 392 -23.59 -25.05 26.24
C GLU A 392 -23.20 -23.60 26.57
N TYR A 393 -24.15 -22.69 26.46
CA TYR A 393 -23.99 -21.27 26.75
C TYR A 393 -23.88 -20.99 28.24
N THR A 394 -22.66 -21.02 28.75
CA THR A 394 -22.37 -20.54 30.11
C THR A 394 -21.85 -19.11 30.07
N ARG A 395 -22.06 -18.37 31.17
CA ARG A 395 -21.54 -17.01 31.33
C ARG A 395 -20.03 -16.94 31.08
N THR A 396 -19.28 -17.92 31.55
CA THR A 396 -17.82 -17.97 31.38
C THR A 396 -17.43 -18.22 29.92
N ARG A 397 -18.05 -19.21 29.26
CA ARG A 397 -17.74 -19.54 27.85
C ARG A 397 -18.06 -18.38 26.91
N PHE A 398 -19.24 -17.78 27.05
CA PHE A 398 -19.62 -16.60 26.25
C PHE A 398 -18.59 -15.47 26.41
N ARG A 399 -18.18 -15.18 27.65
CA ARG A 399 -17.21 -14.11 27.94
C ARG A 399 -15.83 -14.36 27.35
N ILE A 400 -15.33 -15.59 27.41
CA ILE A 400 -14.03 -15.96 26.83
C ILE A 400 -14.09 -15.86 25.30
N PHE A 401 -15.11 -16.46 24.69
CA PHE A 401 -15.23 -16.47 23.23
C PHE A 401 -15.56 -15.08 22.65
N ALA A 402 -16.21 -14.21 23.41
CA ALA A 402 -16.39 -12.82 23.02
C ALA A 402 -15.08 -12.03 22.89
N LEU A 403 -13.98 -12.53 23.48
CA LEU A 403 -12.65 -11.93 23.32
C LEU A 403 -11.93 -12.37 22.04
N ALA A 404 -12.46 -13.34 21.27
CA ALA A 404 -11.78 -13.82 20.07
C ALA A 404 -11.33 -12.72 19.08
N PRO A 405 -12.11 -11.65 18.81
CA PRO A 405 -11.70 -10.62 17.86
C PRO A 405 -10.81 -9.52 18.46
N THR A 406 -10.46 -9.56 19.75
CA THR A 406 -9.69 -8.49 20.40
C THR A 406 -8.25 -8.37 19.88
N ILE A 407 -7.72 -9.41 19.20
CA ILE A 407 -6.45 -9.33 18.48
C ILE A 407 -6.42 -8.19 17.46
N GLY A 408 -7.59 -7.78 16.94
CA GLY A 408 -7.70 -6.62 16.05
C GLY A 408 -7.35 -5.29 16.69
N MET A 409 -7.17 -5.23 18.02
CA MET A 409 -6.60 -4.07 18.72
C MET A 409 -5.22 -3.70 18.18
N LEU A 410 -4.45 -4.66 17.66
CA LEU A 410 -3.17 -4.38 17.01
C LEU A 410 -3.32 -3.42 15.80
N GLY A 411 -4.51 -3.34 15.20
CA GLY A 411 -4.84 -2.41 14.13
C GLY A 411 -4.74 -0.93 14.52
N VAL A 412 -4.52 -0.60 15.80
CA VAL A 412 -4.18 0.78 16.19
C VAL A 412 -2.88 1.25 15.54
N VAL A 413 -1.90 0.39 15.30
CA VAL A 413 -0.60 0.77 14.69
C VAL A 413 -0.10 -0.19 13.61
N THR A 414 -0.71 -1.37 13.46
CA THR A 414 -0.27 -2.38 12.50
C THR A 414 -1.18 -2.45 11.28
N GLU A 415 -0.57 -2.62 10.12
CA GLU A 415 -1.25 -3.10 8.93
C GLU A 415 -1.32 -4.62 8.94
N LEU A 416 -2.45 -5.18 8.51
CA LEU A 416 -2.61 -6.62 8.40
C LEU A 416 -1.67 -7.18 7.33
N PRO A 417 -0.96 -8.32 7.58
CA PRO A 417 -0.21 -9.01 6.54
C PRO A 417 -1.09 -9.25 5.32
N PHE A 418 -0.57 -9.01 4.11
CA PHE A 418 -1.39 -8.96 2.89
C PHE A 418 -2.28 -10.22 2.68
N TRP A 419 -1.79 -11.40 3.07
CA TRP A 419 -2.49 -12.68 2.91
C TRP A 419 -3.73 -12.82 3.82
N PHE A 420 -3.73 -12.17 4.99
CA PHE A 420 -4.77 -12.37 5.99
C PHE A 420 -6.12 -11.75 5.56
N PRO A 421 -6.19 -10.49 5.09
CA PRO A 421 -7.40 -9.93 4.49
C PRO A 421 -7.84 -10.66 3.22
N VAL A 422 -6.90 -11.19 2.43
CA VAL A 422 -7.17 -11.94 1.19
C VAL A 422 -7.96 -13.21 1.51
N VAL A 423 -7.45 -14.05 2.42
CA VAL A 423 -8.10 -15.34 2.79
C VAL A 423 -9.50 -15.12 3.33
N ALA A 424 -9.68 -14.18 4.25
CA ALA A 424 -11.00 -13.98 4.82
C ALA A 424 -11.97 -13.26 3.87
N SER A 425 -11.49 -12.33 3.02
CA SER A 425 -12.35 -11.76 1.99
C SER A 425 -12.89 -12.87 1.08
N ALA A 426 -12.04 -13.84 0.71
CA ALA A 426 -12.47 -15.01 -0.07
C ALA A 426 -13.59 -15.79 0.65
N VAL A 427 -13.42 -16.12 1.94
CA VAL A 427 -14.42 -16.88 2.72
C VAL A 427 -15.71 -16.07 2.94
N CYS A 428 -15.60 -14.84 3.43
CA CYS A 428 -16.74 -14.02 3.83
C CYS A 428 -17.61 -13.62 2.64
N PHE A 429 -17.01 -13.15 1.55
CA PHE A 429 -17.76 -12.75 0.37
C PHE A 429 -18.27 -13.96 -0.42
N ALA A 430 -17.60 -15.13 -0.39
CA ALA A 430 -18.19 -16.34 -0.95
C ALA A 430 -19.42 -16.81 -0.15
N MET A 431 -19.38 -16.67 1.19
CA MET A 431 -20.47 -17.14 2.06
C MET A 431 -21.70 -16.24 2.07
N LEU A 432 -21.57 -14.95 1.79
CA LEU A 432 -22.71 -14.02 1.86
C LEU A 432 -23.84 -14.38 0.86
N PRO A 433 -23.59 -14.60 -0.44
CA PRO A 433 -24.62 -15.06 -1.38
C PRO A 433 -25.18 -16.44 -1.02
N ILE A 434 -24.33 -17.34 -0.53
CA ILE A 434 -24.75 -18.69 -0.10
C ILE A 434 -25.74 -18.61 1.07
N ALA A 435 -25.46 -17.75 2.05
CA ALA A 435 -26.34 -17.51 3.18
C ALA A 435 -27.68 -16.91 2.71
N TYR A 436 -27.65 -15.93 1.80
CA TYR A 436 -28.85 -15.30 1.24
C TYR A 436 -29.73 -16.30 0.50
N LEU A 437 -29.13 -17.12 -0.37
CA LEU A 437 -29.82 -18.21 -1.09
C LEU A 437 -30.42 -19.21 -0.11
N THR A 438 -29.67 -19.57 0.93
CA THR A 438 -30.13 -20.50 1.97
C THR A 438 -31.37 -19.98 2.69
N PHE A 439 -31.36 -18.74 3.16
CA PHE A 439 -32.51 -18.18 3.87
C PHE A 439 -33.71 -17.98 2.94
N LEU A 440 -33.48 -17.68 1.66
CA LEU A 440 -34.53 -17.67 0.64
C LEU A 440 -35.19 -19.05 0.51
N ILE A 441 -34.40 -20.13 0.44
CA ILE A 441 -34.90 -21.52 0.38
C ILE A 441 -35.68 -21.85 1.66
N MET A 442 -35.07 -21.66 2.83
CA MET A 442 -35.69 -22.01 4.12
C MET A 442 -36.98 -21.23 4.38
N ASN A 443 -37.05 -19.95 4.00
CA ASN A 443 -38.25 -19.13 4.11
C ASN A 443 -39.39 -19.58 3.17
N ASN A 444 -39.09 -20.42 2.17
CA ASN A 444 -40.06 -20.97 1.23
C ASN A 444 -40.35 -22.47 1.42
N MET A 445 -39.70 -23.13 2.39
CA MET A 445 -39.94 -24.54 2.70
C MET A 445 -41.21 -24.72 3.52
N ARG A 446 -42.33 -25.04 2.86
CA ARG A 446 -43.63 -25.34 3.52
C ARG A 446 -43.54 -26.54 4.47
N SER A 447 -42.69 -27.52 4.16
CA SER A 447 -42.39 -28.66 5.05
C SER A 447 -41.70 -28.25 6.35
N TYR A 448 -41.12 -27.05 6.43
CA TYR A 448 -40.35 -26.59 7.58
C TYR A 448 -41.09 -25.53 8.40
N ILE A 449 -41.58 -24.46 7.77
CA ILE A 449 -42.25 -23.35 8.47
C ILE A 449 -43.78 -23.36 8.31
N GLY A 450 -44.35 -24.39 7.67
CA GLY A 450 -45.79 -24.57 7.51
C GLY A 450 -46.44 -23.42 6.74
N ASP A 451 -47.57 -22.91 7.24
CA ASP A 451 -48.28 -21.78 6.62
C ASP A 451 -47.56 -20.43 6.75
N ALA A 452 -46.47 -20.35 7.52
CA ALA A 452 -45.65 -19.14 7.63
C ALA A 452 -44.87 -18.80 6.34
N VAL A 453 -44.86 -19.68 5.33
CA VAL A 453 -44.37 -19.35 3.97
C VAL A 453 -45.21 -18.26 3.28
N GLY A 454 -46.44 -18.02 3.75
CA GLY A 454 -47.37 -17.07 3.14
C GLY A 454 -48.04 -17.57 1.87
N LYS A 455 -49.00 -16.78 1.34
CA LYS A 455 -49.78 -17.06 0.13
C LYS A 455 -50.05 -15.74 -0.64
N GLY A 456 -50.39 -15.84 -1.92
CA GLY A 456 -50.83 -14.71 -2.75
C GLY A 456 -49.71 -13.72 -3.16
N ALA A 457 -50.11 -12.54 -3.64
CA ALA A 457 -49.22 -11.54 -4.23
C ALA A 457 -48.14 -11.02 -3.26
N GLY A 458 -48.44 -10.91 -1.97
CA GLY A 458 -47.46 -10.45 -0.97
C GLY A 458 -46.25 -11.38 -0.83
N ARG A 459 -46.45 -12.70 -0.97
CA ARG A 459 -45.34 -13.67 -0.99
C ARG A 459 -44.48 -13.51 -2.24
N VAL A 460 -45.12 -13.31 -3.40
CA VAL A 460 -44.42 -13.12 -4.68
C VAL A 460 -43.54 -11.86 -4.60
N ALA A 461 -44.11 -10.74 -4.13
CA ALA A 461 -43.37 -9.50 -3.94
C ALA A 461 -42.19 -9.66 -2.97
N PHE A 462 -42.41 -10.31 -1.81
CA PHE A 462 -41.34 -10.55 -0.84
C PHE A 462 -40.20 -11.39 -1.42
N ASN A 463 -40.51 -12.47 -2.13
CA ASN A 463 -39.50 -13.31 -2.77
C ASN A 463 -38.76 -12.57 -3.90
N LEU A 464 -39.45 -11.73 -4.67
CA LEU A 464 -38.82 -10.92 -5.70
C LEU A 464 -37.77 -9.97 -5.10
N VAL A 465 -38.09 -9.32 -3.98
CA VAL A 465 -37.12 -8.48 -3.25
C VAL A 465 -35.94 -9.30 -2.72
N LEU A 466 -36.17 -10.51 -2.20
CA LEU A 466 -35.08 -11.39 -1.76
C LEU A 466 -34.18 -11.86 -2.92
N ILE A 467 -34.75 -12.10 -4.10
CA ILE A 467 -33.99 -12.45 -5.31
C ILE A 467 -33.12 -11.25 -5.74
N ILE A 468 -33.66 -10.03 -5.71
CA ILE A 468 -32.90 -8.80 -5.98
C ILE A 468 -31.77 -8.64 -4.95
N ALA A 469 -32.05 -8.85 -3.67
CA ALA A 469 -31.04 -8.80 -2.62
C ALA A 469 -29.93 -9.84 -2.82
N LEU A 470 -30.30 -11.07 -3.20
CA LEU A 470 -29.34 -12.13 -3.53
C LEU A 470 -28.48 -11.75 -4.75
N ALA A 471 -29.08 -11.22 -5.82
CA ALA A 471 -28.35 -10.78 -7.00
C ALA A 471 -27.35 -9.67 -6.66
N ALA A 472 -27.78 -8.64 -5.92
CA ALA A 472 -26.92 -7.55 -5.46
C ALA A 472 -25.77 -8.05 -4.57
N ALA A 473 -26.06 -8.93 -3.60
CA ALA A 473 -25.05 -9.53 -2.74
C ALA A 473 -24.05 -10.39 -3.53
N THR A 474 -24.52 -11.11 -4.56
CA THR A 474 -23.67 -11.93 -5.44
C THR A 474 -22.73 -11.06 -6.26
N ILE A 475 -23.25 -10.04 -6.93
CA ILE A 475 -22.45 -9.10 -7.73
C ILE A 475 -21.43 -8.39 -6.84
N GLY A 476 -21.85 -7.85 -5.69
CA GLY A 476 -20.97 -7.21 -4.73
C GLY A 476 -19.86 -8.15 -4.24
N SER A 477 -20.20 -9.41 -3.96
CA SER A 477 -19.23 -10.41 -3.54
C SER A 477 -18.22 -10.78 -4.62
N VAL A 478 -18.64 -10.95 -5.88
CA VAL A 478 -17.74 -11.22 -7.01
C VAL A 478 -16.74 -10.09 -7.20
N ILE A 479 -17.21 -8.84 -7.14
CA ILE A 479 -16.36 -7.65 -7.26
C ILE A 479 -15.37 -7.57 -6.11
N GLN A 480 -15.83 -7.76 -4.86
CA GLN A 480 -14.95 -7.74 -3.70
C GLN A 480 -13.93 -8.87 -3.72
N ILE A 481 -14.30 -10.07 -4.21
CA ILE A 481 -13.35 -11.18 -4.40
C ILE A 481 -12.32 -10.81 -5.48
N LYS A 482 -12.75 -10.26 -6.62
CA LYS A 482 -11.81 -9.83 -7.66
C LYS A 482 -10.79 -8.85 -7.10
N HIS A 483 -11.22 -7.78 -6.45
CA HIS A 483 -10.33 -6.72 -5.99
C HIS A 483 -9.52 -7.09 -4.74
N ARG A 484 -10.12 -7.79 -3.78
CA ARG A 484 -9.46 -8.10 -2.50
C ARG A 484 -8.71 -9.43 -2.49
N VAL A 485 -8.94 -10.29 -3.48
CA VAL A 485 -8.33 -11.63 -3.56
C VAL A 485 -7.57 -11.79 -4.86
N ILE A 486 -8.25 -11.74 -6.02
CA ILE A 486 -7.64 -12.08 -7.32
C ILE A 486 -6.57 -11.06 -7.70
N ASP A 487 -6.91 -9.77 -7.71
CA ASP A 487 -6.01 -8.69 -8.11
C ASP A 487 -4.80 -8.56 -7.16
N LYS A 488 -4.92 -9.02 -5.90
CA LYS A 488 -3.81 -9.07 -4.95
C LYS A 488 -2.89 -10.27 -5.17
N LEU A 489 -3.44 -11.43 -5.52
CA LEU A 489 -2.67 -12.66 -5.78
C LEU A 489 -2.03 -12.66 -7.18
N ARG A 490 -2.67 -11.99 -8.14
CA ARG A 490 -2.23 -11.84 -9.53
C ARG A 490 -2.44 -10.40 -9.96
N PRO A 491 -1.55 -9.49 -9.57
CA PRO A 491 -1.68 -8.10 -9.98
C PRO A 491 -1.67 -8.00 -11.50
N PRO A 492 -2.59 -7.22 -12.10
CA PRO A 492 -2.67 -7.09 -13.55
C PRO A 492 -1.38 -6.46 -14.08
N ILE A 493 -1.02 -6.84 -15.32
CA ILE A 493 0.03 -6.15 -16.06
C ILE A 493 -0.41 -4.70 -16.25
N ALA A 494 0.45 -3.77 -15.88
CA ALA A 494 0.20 -2.34 -16.03
C ALA A 494 1.39 -1.72 -16.74
N ILE A 495 1.12 -0.81 -17.67
CA ILE A 495 2.11 0.02 -18.36
C ILE A 495 1.69 1.47 -18.17
N VAL A 496 2.60 2.31 -17.70
CA VAL A 496 2.40 3.76 -17.62
C VAL A 496 3.52 4.41 -18.43
N THR A 497 3.14 5.22 -19.41
CA THR A 497 4.08 5.97 -20.25
C THR A 497 3.91 7.46 -20.00
N TYR A 498 4.96 8.22 -20.30
CA TYR A 498 5.01 9.65 -20.06
C TYR A 498 5.36 10.34 -21.37
N ALA A 499 4.51 11.26 -21.81
CA ALA A 499 4.77 12.02 -23.02
C ALA A 499 5.95 12.98 -22.78
N ALA A 500 6.87 13.06 -23.74
CA ALA A 500 7.90 14.08 -23.74
C ALA A 500 7.24 15.46 -23.90
N PRO A 501 7.72 16.49 -23.18
CA PRO A 501 7.12 17.81 -23.25
C PRO A 501 7.36 18.48 -24.61
N GLU A 502 6.48 19.42 -24.97
CA GLU A 502 6.60 20.17 -26.21
C GLU A 502 7.95 20.92 -26.27
N GLY A 503 8.65 20.83 -27.41
CA GLY A 503 9.97 21.42 -27.62
C GLY A 503 11.16 20.57 -27.15
N GLU A 504 10.93 19.44 -26.48
CA GLU A 504 11.98 18.49 -26.12
C GLU A 504 12.46 17.68 -27.33
N PRO A 505 13.78 17.63 -27.63
CA PRO A 505 14.31 16.82 -28.72
C PRO A 505 14.06 15.33 -28.52
N ARG A 506 13.31 14.72 -29.44
CA ARG A 506 13.09 13.28 -29.47
C ARG A 506 14.03 12.60 -30.45
N SER A 507 14.42 11.37 -30.12
CA SER A 507 15.21 10.54 -31.01
C SER A 507 14.38 10.14 -32.22
N THR A 508 15.02 10.15 -33.39
CA THR A 508 14.48 9.59 -34.64
C THR A 508 15.12 8.25 -34.98
N ASP A 509 16.09 7.80 -34.18
CA ASP A 509 16.78 6.52 -34.38
C ASP A 509 15.90 5.33 -34.01
N TYR A 510 14.96 5.50 -33.07
CA TYR A 510 14.14 4.42 -32.52
C TYR A 510 12.69 4.82 -32.29
N GLU A 511 11.78 3.90 -32.57
CA GLU A 511 10.39 3.94 -32.10
C GLU A 511 10.18 2.80 -31.09
N VAL A 512 9.58 3.11 -29.93
CA VAL A 512 9.39 2.14 -28.85
C VAL A 512 7.92 2.06 -28.47
N THR A 513 7.42 0.83 -28.30
CA THR A 513 6.12 0.57 -27.67
C THR A 513 6.25 -0.49 -26.59
N ALA A 514 5.55 -0.32 -25.47
CA ALA A 514 5.47 -1.30 -24.38
C ALA A 514 4.03 -1.85 -24.30
N ASN A 515 3.85 -3.15 -24.57
CA ASN A 515 2.55 -3.81 -24.79
C ASN A 515 1.64 -3.04 -25.77
N GLY A 516 2.23 -2.44 -26.81
CA GLY A 516 1.51 -1.63 -27.81
C GLY A 516 1.29 -0.16 -27.42
N THR A 517 1.56 0.25 -26.18
CA THR A 517 1.51 1.66 -25.76
C THR A 517 2.79 2.38 -26.19
N PRO A 518 2.72 3.51 -26.93
CA PRO A 518 3.89 4.28 -27.32
C PRO A 518 4.68 4.81 -26.11
N VAL A 519 6.01 4.74 -26.22
CA VAL A 519 6.97 5.31 -25.26
C VAL A 519 7.84 6.31 -26.02
N ASP A 520 7.86 7.56 -25.57
CA ASP A 520 8.73 8.57 -26.16
C ASP A 520 10.21 8.26 -25.88
N VAL A 521 11.05 8.52 -26.88
CA VAL A 521 12.49 8.24 -26.87
C VAL A 521 13.24 9.57 -26.88
N TYR A 522 14.08 9.79 -25.88
CA TYR A 522 14.90 10.98 -25.69
C TYR A 522 16.29 10.80 -26.27
N VAL A 523 16.97 11.92 -26.53
CA VAL A 523 18.37 11.96 -26.98
C VAL A 523 19.30 12.34 -25.82
N ALA A 524 20.47 11.69 -25.77
CA ALA A 524 21.61 12.09 -24.95
C ALA A 524 22.83 12.34 -25.84
N ARG A 525 23.52 13.46 -25.61
CA ARG A 525 24.72 13.85 -26.37
C ARG A 525 25.98 13.27 -25.75
N THR A 526 27.03 13.14 -26.56
CA THR A 526 28.38 12.75 -26.11
C THR A 526 29.43 13.70 -26.67
N LEU A 527 30.52 13.93 -25.93
CA LEU A 527 31.69 14.70 -26.40
C LEU A 527 31.33 16.10 -26.94
N ASP A 528 30.60 16.89 -26.15
CA ASP A 528 30.42 18.32 -26.41
C ASP A 528 31.79 19.05 -26.38
N GLU A 529 31.85 20.25 -26.96
CA GLU A 529 33.03 21.13 -26.84
C GLU A 529 33.45 21.34 -25.37
N PRO A 530 34.76 21.32 -25.04
CA PRO A 530 35.94 21.30 -25.92
C PRO A 530 36.49 19.88 -26.21
N PHE A 531 35.65 18.84 -26.11
CA PHE A 531 36.07 17.45 -26.29
C PHE A 531 35.68 16.84 -27.63
N LYS A 532 34.86 17.56 -28.38
CA LYS A 532 34.47 17.21 -29.74
C LYS A 532 35.72 16.97 -30.61
N ASP A 533 35.65 15.98 -31.48
CA ASP A 533 36.69 15.62 -32.47
C ASP A 533 38.07 15.23 -31.87
N LYS A 534 38.16 15.03 -30.55
CA LYS A 534 39.35 14.41 -29.93
C LYS A 534 39.35 12.90 -30.18
N GLN A 535 40.50 12.24 -29.96
CA GLN A 535 40.71 10.81 -30.29
C GLN A 535 39.85 9.81 -29.47
N TRP A 536 38.98 10.27 -28.57
CA TRP A 536 38.08 9.39 -27.80
C TRP A 536 36.80 9.12 -28.59
N ASN A 537 36.40 7.85 -28.66
CA ASN A 537 35.16 7.44 -29.33
C ASN A 537 34.19 6.85 -28.28
N HIS A 538 33.13 7.58 -27.92
CA HIS A 538 32.07 7.12 -27.00
C HIS A 538 30.86 6.51 -27.75
N GLY A 539 30.98 6.32 -29.06
CA GLY A 539 29.91 5.83 -29.92
C GLY A 539 28.86 6.87 -30.33
N GLY A 540 29.13 8.15 -30.06
CA GLY A 540 28.28 9.26 -30.45
C GLY A 540 27.01 9.39 -29.60
N ALA A 541 26.14 10.32 -30.04
CA ALA A 541 24.85 10.52 -29.40
C ALA A 541 24.02 9.22 -29.40
N TYR A 542 23.22 9.05 -28.35
CA TYR A 542 22.47 7.83 -28.12
C TYR A 542 21.08 8.13 -27.58
N SER A 543 20.25 7.10 -27.53
CA SER A 543 18.84 7.23 -27.20
C SER A 543 18.52 6.61 -25.84
N PHE A 544 17.52 7.15 -25.14
CA PHE A 544 16.97 6.49 -23.95
C PHE A 544 15.45 6.65 -23.86
N ALA A 545 14.78 5.67 -23.28
CA ALA A 545 13.32 5.66 -23.13
C ALA A 545 12.95 5.23 -21.70
N ASN A 546 11.93 5.88 -21.13
CA ASN A 546 11.52 5.67 -19.74
C ASN A 546 10.00 5.44 -19.65
N PHE A 547 9.61 4.34 -19.02
CA PHE A 547 8.21 4.00 -18.74
C PHE A 547 8.13 3.12 -17.50
N ASP A 548 6.95 2.99 -16.91
CA ASP A 548 6.74 2.12 -15.76
C ASP A 548 5.96 0.87 -16.17
N CYS A 549 6.29 -0.26 -15.55
CA CYS A 549 5.60 -1.52 -15.75
C CYS A 549 5.37 -2.27 -14.43
N ARG A 550 4.35 -3.14 -14.44
CA ARG A 550 4.14 -4.16 -13.42
C ARG A 550 4.00 -5.51 -14.10
N GLY A 551 4.78 -6.48 -13.62
CA GLY A 551 4.85 -7.79 -14.25
C GLY A 551 5.52 -7.73 -15.62
N SER A 552 5.44 -8.83 -16.34
CA SER A 552 6.10 -8.99 -17.64
C SER A 552 5.56 -8.04 -18.71
N CYS A 553 6.44 -7.48 -19.54
CA CYS A 553 6.05 -6.60 -20.64
C CYS A 553 6.82 -6.92 -21.93
N ASP A 554 6.13 -6.76 -23.06
CA ASP A 554 6.67 -6.92 -24.40
C ASP A 554 7.00 -5.53 -24.94
N VAL A 555 8.28 -5.28 -25.20
CA VAL A 555 8.75 -4.01 -25.74
C VAL A 555 9.10 -4.22 -27.21
N THR A 556 8.34 -3.58 -28.10
CA THR A 556 8.65 -3.56 -29.53
C THR A 556 9.48 -2.32 -29.84
N ILE A 557 10.64 -2.54 -30.46
CA ILE A 557 11.58 -1.51 -30.88
C ILE A 557 11.66 -1.57 -32.41
N ARG A 558 11.46 -0.43 -33.06
CA ARG A 558 11.73 -0.25 -34.49
C ARG A 558 12.87 0.74 -34.69
N SER A 559 13.68 0.53 -35.71
CA SER A 559 14.76 1.45 -36.07
C SER A 559 15.00 1.44 -37.57
N ALA A 560 15.42 2.58 -38.13
CA ALA A 560 15.95 2.61 -39.49
C ALA A 560 17.30 1.86 -39.60
N ARG A 561 17.99 1.64 -38.47
CA ARG A 561 19.22 0.85 -38.40
C ARG A 561 18.90 -0.63 -38.47
N ASP A 562 19.87 -1.43 -38.91
CA ASP A 562 19.77 -2.88 -38.89
C ASP A 562 19.90 -3.39 -37.45
N LEU A 563 18.88 -4.10 -36.96
CA LEU A 563 18.76 -4.70 -35.64
C LEU A 563 19.06 -6.20 -35.65
N THR A 564 19.42 -6.79 -36.79
CA THR A 564 19.63 -8.24 -36.95
C THR A 564 20.66 -8.75 -35.94
N ASN A 565 21.73 -8.00 -35.71
CA ASN A 565 22.79 -8.35 -34.78
C ASN A 565 22.70 -7.62 -33.43
N ALA A 566 21.57 -6.96 -33.14
CA ALA A 566 21.41 -6.22 -31.90
C ALA A 566 21.56 -7.14 -30.68
N VAL A 567 22.36 -6.68 -29.72
CA VAL A 567 22.61 -7.33 -28.43
C VAL A 567 21.87 -6.57 -27.33
N VAL A 568 21.34 -7.28 -26.34
CA VAL A 568 20.71 -6.69 -25.16
C VAL A 568 21.53 -7.00 -23.92
N ARG A 569 21.79 -5.98 -23.09
CA ARG A 569 22.61 -6.11 -21.89
C ARG A 569 21.97 -5.45 -20.67
N PRO A 570 21.97 -6.10 -19.48
CA PRO A 570 22.29 -7.51 -19.27
C PRO A 570 21.23 -8.43 -19.88
N ALA A 571 21.64 -9.54 -20.51
CA ALA A 571 20.75 -10.43 -21.25
C ALA A 571 19.70 -11.12 -20.35
N GLU A 572 20.05 -11.39 -19.09
CA GLU A 572 19.17 -12.02 -18.09
C GLU A 572 17.87 -11.23 -17.83
N ARG A 573 17.91 -9.90 -18.01
CA ARG A 573 16.74 -9.03 -17.84
C ARG A 573 15.80 -9.03 -19.04
N ALA A 574 16.22 -9.59 -20.17
CA ALA A 574 15.44 -9.74 -21.39
C ALA A 574 15.65 -11.14 -22.00
N PRO A 575 15.17 -12.21 -21.34
CA PRO A 575 15.53 -13.59 -21.66
C PRO A 575 15.00 -14.08 -23.02
N ALA A 576 14.02 -13.39 -23.60
CA ALA A 576 13.52 -13.71 -24.95
C ALA A 576 13.51 -12.48 -25.84
N ILE A 577 14.21 -12.62 -26.96
CA ILE A 577 14.34 -11.62 -28.02
C ILE A 577 13.76 -12.22 -29.30
N THR A 578 12.72 -11.61 -29.84
CA THR A 578 12.12 -12.02 -31.12
C THR A 578 12.43 -10.98 -32.17
N ARG A 579 13.11 -11.38 -33.24
CA ARG A 579 13.38 -10.54 -34.42
C ARG A 579 12.27 -10.77 -35.43
N LYS A 580 11.46 -9.74 -35.71
CA LYS A 580 10.39 -9.83 -36.71
C LYS A 580 10.94 -9.67 -38.13
N ASP A 581 11.87 -8.74 -38.28
CA ASP A 581 12.59 -8.40 -39.50
C ASP A 581 13.89 -7.68 -39.14
N ALA A 582 14.64 -7.20 -40.14
CA ALA A 582 15.91 -6.50 -39.93
C ALA A 582 15.76 -5.17 -39.15
N HIS A 583 14.57 -4.61 -39.04
CA HIS A 583 14.31 -3.29 -38.46
C HIS A 583 13.41 -3.32 -37.22
N THR A 584 12.93 -4.50 -36.82
CA THR A 584 11.96 -4.66 -35.73
C THR A 584 12.38 -5.77 -34.76
N LEU A 585 12.57 -5.37 -33.50
CA LEU A 585 12.92 -6.24 -32.38
C LEU A 585 11.80 -6.25 -31.34
N ILE A 586 11.47 -7.41 -30.78
CA ILE A 586 10.56 -7.52 -29.63
C ILE A 586 11.32 -8.13 -28.47
N LEU A 587 11.37 -7.40 -27.36
CA LEU A 587 12.00 -7.80 -26.12
C LEU A 587 10.94 -8.19 -25.10
N ARG A 588 11.03 -9.41 -24.58
CA ARG A 588 10.21 -9.85 -23.44
C ARG A 588 10.95 -9.54 -22.16
N LEU A 589 10.49 -8.53 -21.41
CA LEU A 589 10.96 -8.25 -20.06
C LEU A 589 10.11 -9.04 -19.06
N THR A 590 10.74 -9.68 -18.08
CA THR A 590 10.04 -10.45 -17.03
C THR A 590 9.40 -9.56 -15.96
N GLY A 591 9.80 -8.30 -15.90
CA GLY A 591 9.34 -7.28 -14.97
C GLY A 591 10.06 -5.95 -15.21
N PRO A 592 10.04 -5.04 -14.24
CA PRO A 592 10.88 -3.85 -14.26
C PRO A 592 12.36 -4.19 -14.51
N ALA A 593 12.98 -3.50 -15.45
CA ALA A 593 14.33 -3.75 -15.90
C ALA A 593 14.96 -2.48 -16.50
N LYS A 594 16.29 -2.40 -16.42
CA LYS A 594 17.10 -1.37 -17.07
C LYS A 594 18.08 -2.10 -17.98
N VAL A 595 17.99 -1.89 -19.28
CA VAL A 595 18.78 -2.62 -20.28
C VAL A 595 19.30 -1.68 -21.36
N SER A 596 20.43 -2.04 -21.96
CA SER A 596 20.99 -1.43 -23.17
C SER A 596 20.65 -2.33 -24.37
N VAL A 597 20.15 -1.73 -25.44
CA VAL A 597 19.95 -2.37 -26.74
C VAL A 597 20.97 -1.81 -27.72
N GLU A 598 21.81 -2.67 -28.26
CA GLU A 598 23.07 -2.33 -28.92
C GLU A 598 23.10 -2.92 -30.34
N PRO A 599 22.58 -2.20 -31.36
CA PRO A 599 22.63 -2.66 -32.75
C PRO A 599 24.05 -2.75 -33.30
N ASP A 600 24.90 -1.78 -32.93
CA ASP A 600 26.31 -1.70 -33.32
C ASP A 600 27.19 -1.35 -32.10
N GLY A 601 27.15 -2.23 -31.11
CA GLY A 601 27.91 -2.07 -29.88
C GLY A 601 27.63 -0.74 -29.17
N LYS A 602 28.66 0.08 -28.95
CA LYS A 602 28.53 1.39 -28.29
C LYS A 602 27.95 2.49 -29.20
N ASN A 603 27.83 2.25 -30.51
CA ASN A 603 27.45 3.28 -31.47
C ASN A 603 25.94 3.50 -31.48
N GLY A 604 25.50 4.62 -30.88
CA GLY A 604 24.09 5.01 -30.73
C GLY A 604 23.14 3.94 -30.18
N PRO A 605 23.42 3.33 -29.00
CA PRO A 605 22.51 2.38 -28.35
C PRO A 605 21.17 3.02 -27.95
N LEU A 606 20.20 2.18 -27.65
CA LEU A 606 18.97 2.55 -26.95
C LEU A 606 19.03 2.05 -25.50
N LEU A 607 19.05 2.96 -24.53
CA LEU A 607 18.91 2.64 -23.12
C LEU A 607 17.42 2.59 -22.74
N LEU A 608 16.94 1.44 -22.31
CA LEU A 608 15.53 1.20 -22.03
C LEU A 608 15.31 1.04 -20.53
N PHE A 609 14.48 1.90 -19.96
CA PHE A 609 14.19 1.93 -18.52
C PHE A 609 12.71 1.62 -18.27
N ALA A 610 12.43 0.34 -17.97
CA ALA A 610 11.14 -0.13 -17.49
C ALA A 610 11.15 -0.11 -15.96
N ASN A 611 10.62 0.95 -15.34
CA ASN A 611 10.64 1.08 -13.87
C ASN A 611 9.47 0.32 -13.22
N PRO A 612 9.53 0.03 -11.91
CA PRO A 612 8.35 -0.30 -11.15
C PRO A 612 7.35 0.86 -11.17
N LEU A 613 6.04 0.55 -11.14
CA LEU A 613 5.01 1.58 -11.00
C LEU A 613 5.32 2.48 -9.81
N GLU A 614 5.25 3.79 -10.05
CA GLU A 614 5.31 4.79 -9.00
C GLU A 614 4.21 4.59 -7.95
N VAL A 615 4.60 4.71 -6.68
CA VAL A 615 3.73 4.55 -5.51
C VAL A 615 3.62 5.89 -4.80
N ASP A 616 2.37 6.31 -4.58
CA ASP A 616 1.98 7.53 -3.85
C ASP A 616 2.75 8.79 -4.30
N PRO A 617 2.64 9.21 -5.59
CA PRO A 617 3.18 10.48 -6.02
C PRO A 617 2.50 11.64 -5.27
N PRO A 618 3.25 12.64 -4.78
CA PRO A 618 2.68 13.78 -4.05
C PRO A 618 1.76 14.62 -4.94
N ALA A 619 0.72 15.21 -4.34
CA ALA A 619 -0.12 16.18 -5.02
C ALA A 619 0.67 17.46 -5.37
N PRO A 620 0.34 18.16 -6.46
CA PRO A 620 1.04 19.38 -6.87
C PRO A 620 1.06 20.50 -5.83
N ASP A 621 0.03 20.57 -4.99
CA ASP A 621 -0.17 21.56 -3.93
C ASP A 621 0.20 21.03 -2.54
N ALA A 622 0.84 19.85 -2.45
CA ALA A 622 1.22 19.27 -1.18
C ALA A 622 2.22 20.17 -0.43
N PRO A 623 2.03 20.36 0.90
CA PRO A 623 2.94 21.18 1.69
C PRO A 623 4.36 20.58 1.68
N ASN A 624 5.37 21.45 1.66
CA ASN A 624 6.79 21.08 1.59
C ASN A 624 7.20 20.32 0.31
N VAL A 625 6.37 20.32 -0.74
CA VAL A 625 6.71 19.73 -2.04
C VAL A 625 7.03 20.81 -3.06
N ARG A 626 8.22 20.77 -3.65
CA ARG A 626 8.57 21.50 -4.87
C ARG A 626 8.21 20.62 -6.06
N TYR A 627 7.06 20.91 -6.67
CA TYR A 627 6.49 20.09 -7.72
C TYR A 627 6.79 20.65 -9.11
N PHE A 628 7.37 19.83 -9.99
CA PHE A 628 7.49 20.10 -11.42
C PHE A 628 6.65 19.09 -12.20
N GLY A 629 5.52 19.56 -12.74
CA GLY A 629 4.61 18.77 -13.57
C GLY A 629 5.14 18.55 -14.99
N PRO A 630 4.43 17.78 -15.83
CA PRO A 630 4.79 17.59 -17.24
C PRO A 630 5.02 18.94 -17.95
N GLY A 631 6.11 19.06 -18.70
CA GLY A 631 6.54 20.34 -19.29
C GLY A 631 8.06 20.57 -19.23
N MET A 632 8.50 21.60 -19.95
CA MET A 632 9.88 22.11 -19.87
C MET A 632 9.98 23.14 -18.74
N HIS A 633 10.96 22.98 -17.85
CA HIS A 633 11.20 23.90 -16.73
C HIS A 633 12.68 24.29 -16.68
N LYS A 634 12.98 25.52 -16.26
CA LYS A 634 14.35 26.00 -16.09
C LYS A 634 14.48 26.91 -14.86
N PRO A 635 14.52 26.33 -13.65
CA PRO A 635 14.74 27.09 -12.42
C PRO A 635 16.20 27.51 -12.20
N ASP A 636 17.15 27.00 -13.00
CA ASP A 636 18.61 27.10 -12.83
C ASP A 636 19.15 26.46 -11.54
N VAL A 637 18.59 26.79 -10.37
CA VAL A 637 18.93 26.19 -9.06
C VAL A 637 17.67 25.89 -8.26
N ILE A 638 17.56 24.65 -7.79
CA ILE A 638 16.52 24.17 -6.89
C ILE A 638 17.14 23.92 -5.51
N ALA A 639 16.98 24.88 -4.59
CA ALA A 639 17.43 24.71 -3.22
C ALA A 639 16.39 23.92 -2.39
N LEU A 640 16.79 22.92 -1.63
CA LEU A 640 15.92 22.16 -0.73
C LEU A 640 16.45 22.24 0.70
N THR A 641 15.53 22.36 1.65
CA THR A 641 15.82 22.39 3.10
C THR A 641 15.06 21.29 3.83
N ASP A 642 15.20 21.24 5.16
CA ASP A 642 14.62 20.21 6.03
C ASP A 642 13.18 19.82 5.68
N GLY A 643 12.93 18.50 5.55
CA GLY A 643 11.61 17.92 5.32
C GLY A 643 11.01 18.18 3.93
N GLN A 644 11.73 18.83 3.01
CA GLN A 644 11.22 19.13 1.68
C GLN A 644 11.35 17.95 0.70
N THR A 645 10.39 17.87 -0.21
CA THR A 645 10.43 16.94 -1.36
C THR A 645 10.52 17.71 -2.66
N LEU A 646 11.52 17.44 -3.50
CA LEU A 646 11.48 17.77 -4.92
C LEU A 646 10.80 16.63 -5.67
N TYR A 647 9.69 16.93 -6.33
CA TYR A 647 8.98 15.98 -7.17
C TYR A 647 9.08 16.37 -8.64
N VAL A 648 9.64 15.48 -9.47
CA VAL A 648 9.79 15.66 -10.92
C VAL A 648 8.88 14.66 -11.63
N ALA A 649 7.68 15.11 -11.99
CA ALA A 649 6.66 14.25 -12.60
C ALA A 649 7.15 13.63 -13.92
N GLY A 650 6.63 12.44 -14.25
CA GLY A 650 6.88 11.87 -15.59
C GLY A 650 6.39 12.80 -16.69
N GLY A 651 7.21 13.00 -17.73
CA GLY A 651 6.96 13.99 -18.78
C GLY A 651 7.44 15.40 -18.45
N ALA A 652 8.02 15.63 -17.26
CA ALA A 652 8.75 16.84 -16.94
C ALA A 652 10.20 16.74 -17.39
N VAL A 653 10.76 17.82 -17.93
CA VAL A 653 12.19 18.01 -18.14
C VAL A 653 12.58 19.30 -17.41
N VAL A 654 13.40 19.17 -16.38
CA VAL A 654 13.76 20.27 -15.49
C VAL A 654 15.25 20.56 -15.61
N LYS A 655 15.58 21.74 -16.12
CA LYS A 655 16.93 22.22 -16.37
C LYS A 655 17.47 22.99 -15.17
N GLY A 656 18.48 22.46 -14.50
CA GLY A 656 19.10 23.13 -13.36
C GLY A 656 19.92 22.22 -12.45
N ALA A 657 20.50 22.83 -11.43
CA ALA A 657 21.11 22.14 -10.29
C ALA A 657 20.09 21.92 -9.17
N VAL A 658 20.31 20.90 -8.36
CA VAL A 658 19.62 20.69 -7.08
C VAL A 658 20.63 20.82 -5.95
N GLU A 659 20.32 21.67 -4.98
CA GLU A 659 21.12 21.90 -3.79
C GLU A 659 20.28 21.51 -2.57
N ALA A 660 20.50 20.30 -2.05
CA ALA A 660 19.80 19.80 -0.87
C ALA A 660 20.66 20.00 0.38
N ARG A 661 20.23 20.86 1.30
CA ARG A 661 20.93 21.15 2.56
C ARG A 661 19.99 20.98 3.73
N GLY A 662 20.27 20.03 4.61
CA GLY A 662 19.44 19.75 5.78
C GLY A 662 19.11 18.27 5.93
N SER A 663 18.02 17.98 6.62
CA SER A 663 17.63 16.61 6.98
C SER A 663 16.27 16.20 6.42
N ASN A 664 16.10 14.90 6.14
CA ASN A 664 14.83 14.32 5.67
C ASN A 664 14.36 14.92 4.33
N ILE A 665 15.28 15.05 3.37
CA ILE A 665 15.00 15.63 2.06
C ILE A 665 14.82 14.50 1.04
N THR A 666 13.80 14.61 0.20
CA THR A 666 13.52 13.63 -0.87
C THR A 666 13.55 14.29 -2.24
N ILE A 667 14.23 13.68 -3.21
CA ILE A 667 14.20 14.04 -4.63
C ILE A 667 13.65 12.83 -5.36
N ARG A 668 12.42 12.88 -5.88
CA ARG A 668 11.80 11.71 -6.50
C ARG A 668 10.96 12.04 -7.72
N GLY A 669 10.69 11.01 -8.52
CA GLY A 669 9.73 11.09 -9.63
C GLY A 669 10.12 10.21 -10.81
N ARG A 670 9.60 10.58 -11.99
CA ARG A 670 9.81 9.86 -13.26
C ARG A 670 10.25 10.74 -14.42
N GLY A 671 10.38 12.05 -14.19
CA GLY A 671 10.87 12.99 -15.17
C GLY A 671 12.40 13.04 -15.27
N VAL A 672 12.87 14.01 -16.05
CA VAL A 672 14.28 14.21 -16.40
C VAL A 672 14.82 15.47 -15.73
N LEU A 673 15.91 15.35 -14.99
CA LEU A 673 16.77 16.46 -14.60
C LEU A 673 17.85 16.62 -15.67
N ASP A 674 18.00 17.82 -16.21
CA ASP A 674 18.82 18.07 -17.41
C ASP A 674 19.89 19.14 -17.18
N GLY A 675 21.17 18.76 -17.33
CA GLY A 675 22.33 19.64 -17.21
C GLY A 675 22.88 20.11 -18.56
N SER A 676 22.25 19.74 -19.68
CA SER A 676 22.84 19.82 -21.02
C SER A 676 23.05 21.24 -21.56
N GLU A 677 22.48 22.26 -20.90
CA GLU A 677 22.65 23.67 -21.31
C GLU A 677 23.96 24.28 -20.81
N TRP A 678 24.58 23.71 -19.78
CA TRP A 678 25.79 24.27 -19.19
C TRP A 678 27.06 23.65 -19.81
N PRO A 679 28.05 24.46 -20.23
CA PRO A 679 29.34 23.96 -20.68
C PRO A 679 30.09 23.21 -19.58
N TRP A 680 31.11 22.45 -19.97
CA TRP A 680 32.00 21.72 -19.07
C TRP A 680 32.51 22.63 -17.93
N THR A 681 32.29 22.22 -16.68
CA THR A 681 32.63 22.93 -15.42
C THR A 681 31.93 24.28 -15.19
N LYS A 682 30.98 24.68 -16.05
CA LYS A 682 30.32 26.00 -16.00
C LYS A 682 28.84 25.93 -15.61
N GLY A 683 28.45 24.92 -14.86
CA GLY A 683 27.11 24.84 -14.31
C GLY A 683 26.83 25.86 -13.21
N PRO A 684 25.55 26.01 -12.81
CA PRO A 684 25.13 26.98 -11.80
C PRO A 684 25.61 26.62 -10.39
N ARG A 685 26.03 25.37 -10.18
CA ARG A 685 26.65 24.82 -8.97
C ARG A 685 27.78 23.86 -9.31
N GLY A 686 28.61 23.54 -8.31
CA GLY A 686 29.78 22.66 -8.48
C GLY A 686 29.45 21.20 -8.83
N ALA A 687 28.23 20.76 -8.59
CA ALA A 687 27.70 19.46 -9.00
C ALA A 687 26.22 19.63 -9.42
N MET A 688 25.69 18.68 -10.18
CA MET A 688 24.31 18.75 -10.63
C MET A 688 23.32 18.51 -9.48
N LEU A 689 23.55 17.50 -8.65
CA LEU A 689 22.86 17.26 -7.38
C LEU A 689 23.90 17.30 -6.25
N ASP A 690 23.93 18.37 -5.47
CA ASP A 690 24.78 18.51 -4.28
C ASP A 690 23.93 18.25 -3.03
N LEU A 691 24.23 17.15 -2.33
CA LEU A 691 23.46 16.65 -1.20
C LEU A 691 24.28 16.83 0.07
N ARG A 692 23.79 17.60 1.05
CA ARG A 692 24.50 17.93 2.29
C ARG A 692 23.58 17.79 3.50
N GLY A 693 23.75 16.73 4.28
CA GLY A 693 23.04 16.55 5.55
C GLY A 693 22.67 15.10 5.83
N GLU A 694 21.54 14.85 6.47
CA GLU A 694 21.18 13.53 7.00
C GLU A 694 19.82 13.05 6.50
N ASN A 695 19.66 11.74 6.25
CA ASN A 695 18.41 11.14 5.76
C ASN A 695 17.98 11.76 4.42
N LEU A 696 18.80 11.57 3.40
CA LEU A 696 18.56 12.13 2.06
C LEU A 696 18.18 11.01 1.10
N THR A 697 17.12 11.19 0.33
CA THR A 697 16.64 10.19 -0.64
C THR A 697 16.62 10.77 -2.05
N VAL A 698 17.18 10.03 -3.02
CA VAL A 698 17.03 10.29 -4.46
C VAL A 698 16.43 9.04 -5.10
N GLU A 699 15.24 9.16 -5.67
CA GLU A 699 14.45 8.00 -6.13
C GLU A 699 13.91 8.19 -7.56
N GLY A 700 14.23 7.25 -8.46
CA GLY A 700 13.51 7.04 -9.72
C GLY A 700 13.70 8.08 -10.82
N VAL A 701 14.26 9.26 -10.53
CA VAL A 701 14.53 10.31 -11.53
C VAL A 701 15.51 9.85 -12.61
N THR A 702 15.39 10.43 -13.80
CA THR A 702 16.39 10.31 -14.86
C THR A 702 17.24 11.57 -14.87
N ILE A 703 18.55 11.45 -14.96
CA ILE A 703 19.49 12.58 -15.02
C ILE A 703 20.25 12.47 -16.33
N ARG A 704 20.39 13.57 -17.06
CA ARG A 704 21.21 13.61 -18.28
C ARG A 704 22.09 14.84 -18.36
N GLY A 705 23.20 14.67 -19.07
CA GLY A 705 24.01 15.77 -19.57
C GLY A 705 24.61 16.66 -18.49
N SER A 706 25.02 16.11 -17.35
CA SER A 706 25.72 16.87 -16.31
C SER A 706 26.91 17.67 -16.87
N TRP A 707 27.24 18.81 -16.26
CA TRP A 707 28.39 19.66 -16.63
C TRP A 707 29.69 19.28 -15.91
N GLY A 708 29.64 18.25 -15.07
CA GLY A 708 30.69 17.76 -14.18
C GLY A 708 30.09 16.67 -13.29
N TRP A 709 30.54 16.53 -12.04
CA TRP A 709 30.02 15.50 -11.13
C TRP A 709 28.50 15.57 -10.98
N THR A 710 27.84 14.40 -11.08
CA THR A 710 26.39 14.34 -11.18
C THR A 710 25.70 14.33 -9.82
N ILE A 711 25.88 13.27 -9.02
CA ILE A 711 25.29 13.18 -7.68
C ILE A 711 26.40 13.13 -6.64
N VAL A 712 26.43 14.12 -5.74
CA VAL A 712 27.48 14.25 -4.74
C VAL A 712 26.87 14.33 -3.34
N PRO A 713 26.71 13.19 -2.64
CA PRO A 713 26.59 13.17 -1.19
C PRO A 713 27.87 13.75 -0.58
N ARG A 714 27.76 14.92 0.04
CA ARG A 714 28.89 15.67 0.59
C ARG A 714 28.68 15.88 2.08
N HIS A 715 29.60 15.37 2.91
CA HIS A 715 29.47 15.40 4.37
C HIS A 715 28.10 14.91 4.85
N SER A 716 27.58 13.86 4.20
CA SER A 716 26.23 13.39 4.42
C SER A 716 26.20 12.07 5.19
N ARG A 717 25.07 11.82 5.87
CA ARG A 717 24.81 10.58 6.59
C ARG A 717 23.46 9.99 6.16
N ASN A 718 23.38 8.68 6.04
CA ASN A 718 22.14 7.97 5.71
C ASN A 718 21.52 8.50 4.42
N VAL A 719 22.19 8.24 3.29
CA VAL A 719 21.76 8.68 1.96
C VAL A 719 21.33 7.47 1.15
N THR A 720 20.11 7.49 0.60
CA THR A 720 19.60 6.45 -0.29
C THR A 720 19.45 7.00 -1.70
N ILE A 721 20.10 6.38 -2.67
CA ILE A 721 19.97 6.68 -4.10
C ILE A 721 19.47 5.40 -4.77
N THR A 722 18.21 5.38 -5.19
CA THR A 722 17.58 4.16 -5.69
C THR A 722 16.82 4.35 -7.00
N GLY A 723 16.97 3.40 -7.91
CA GLY A 723 16.25 3.40 -9.18
C GLY A 723 16.58 4.57 -10.11
N VAL A 724 17.65 5.32 -9.83
CA VAL A 724 18.10 6.48 -10.63
C VAL A 724 18.75 6.03 -11.93
N LYS A 725 18.58 6.81 -12.99
CA LYS A 725 19.19 6.56 -14.30
C LYS A 725 20.03 7.76 -14.70
N ILE A 726 21.34 7.58 -14.84
CA ILE A 726 22.28 8.61 -15.27
C ILE A 726 22.67 8.35 -16.72
N CYS A 727 22.36 9.31 -17.58
CA CYS A 727 22.63 9.31 -19.01
C CYS A 727 23.65 10.41 -19.35
N ASN A 728 24.91 10.17 -19.01
CA ASN A 728 26.03 11.06 -19.25
C ASN A 728 26.96 10.55 -20.37
N GLY A 729 28.17 11.12 -20.48
CA GLY A 729 29.11 10.94 -21.59
C GLY A 729 29.32 12.22 -22.40
N ARG A 730 28.70 13.33 -21.97
CA ARG A 730 28.63 14.61 -22.68
C ARG A 730 29.91 15.42 -22.51
N VAL A 731 30.48 15.45 -21.31
CA VAL A 731 31.69 16.22 -20.99
C VAL A 731 32.63 15.38 -20.13
N GLN A 732 33.90 15.77 -20.03
CA GLN A 732 34.81 15.11 -19.08
C GLN A 732 34.41 15.39 -17.63
N ASN A 733 34.75 14.45 -16.74
CA ASN A 733 34.41 14.52 -15.31
C ASN A 733 32.91 14.56 -15.05
N ASP A 734 32.09 13.96 -15.92
CA ASP A 734 30.66 13.77 -15.69
C ASP A 734 30.33 12.50 -14.89
N ASP A 735 31.13 12.28 -13.83
CA ASP A 735 31.03 11.17 -12.89
C ASP A 735 29.58 10.88 -12.48
N GLY A 736 29.29 9.60 -12.24
CA GLY A 736 27.97 9.15 -11.81
C GLY A 736 27.65 9.59 -10.38
N ILE A 737 28.13 8.84 -9.39
CA ILE A 737 27.82 9.10 -7.98
C ILE A 737 29.11 9.17 -7.16
N ASN A 738 29.28 10.27 -6.44
CA ASN A 738 30.51 10.59 -5.71
C ASN A 738 30.22 10.83 -4.22
N PRO A 739 30.08 9.79 -3.38
CA PRO A 739 30.06 9.96 -1.93
C PRO A 739 31.38 10.57 -1.45
N CYS A 740 31.30 11.82 -1.03
CA CYS A 740 32.41 12.62 -0.54
C CYS A 740 32.27 12.84 0.96
N ASN A 741 33.23 12.34 1.75
CA ASN A 741 33.24 12.47 3.22
C ASN A 741 31.91 12.05 3.88
N SER A 742 31.27 11.01 3.35
CA SER A 742 29.89 10.63 3.70
C SER A 742 29.84 9.23 4.30
N ARG A 743 28.84 8.99 5.15
CA ARG A 743 28.66 7.73 5.87
C ARG A 743 27.28 7.14 5.63
N GLN A 744 27.18 5.81 5.57
CA GLN A 744 25.91 5.10 5.36
C GLN A 744 25.21 5.57 4.07
N VAL A 745 25.86 5.35 2.93
CA VAL A 745 25.28 5.67 1.61
C VAL A 745 24.90 4.37 0.91
N ALA A 746 23.65 4.27 0.47
CA ALA A 746 23.13 3.13 -0.26
C ALA A 746 22.74 3.53 -1.69
N ILE A 747 23.31 2.83 -2.66
CA ILE A 747 23.08 3.03 -4.09
C ILE A 747 22.48 1.75 -4.63
N ARG A 748 21.20 1.77 -5.06
CA ARG A 748 20.45 0.56 -5.39
C ARG A 748 19.73 0.66 -6.72
N ASP A 749 19.71 -0.43 -7.47
CA ASP A 749 18.89 -0.56 -8.69
C ASP A 749 19.13 0.56 -9.72
N CYS A 750 20.31 1.18 -9.75
CA CYS A 750 20.62 2.30 -10.62
C CYS A 750 21.14 1.82 -11.99
N PHE A 751 20.93 2.64 -13.03
CA PHE A 751 21.67 2.52 -14.28
C PHE A 751 22.56 3.74 -14.44
N ILE A 752 23.86 3.56 -14.59
CA ILE A 752 24.82 4.66 -14.65
C ILE A 752 25.63 4.51 -15.93
N ARG A 753 25.48 5.48 -16.84
CA ARG A 753 26.41 5.73 -17.92
C ARG A 753 27.12 7.06 -17.69
N SER A 754 28.45 7.07 -17.71
CA SER A 754 29.30 8.26 -17.54
C SER A 754 30.52 8.23 -18.47
N ASP A 755 31.08 9.40 -18.81
CA ASP A 755 32.44 9.49 -19.38
C ASP A 755 33.47 9.07 -18.34
N ASP A 756 33.38 9.71 -17.17
CA ASP A 756 34.30 9.49 -16.07
C ASP A 756 33.76 8.43 -15.10
N ASP A 757 34.25 8.41 -13.85
CA ASP A 757 33.98 7.34 -12.90
C ASP A 757 32.48 7.11 -12.62
N CYS A 758 32.00 5.87 -12.70
CA CYS A 758 30.60 5.57 -12.37
C CYS A 758 30.32 5.76 -10.87
N ILE A 759 31.19 5.21 -10.02
CA ILE A 759 31.15 5.33 -8.56
C ILE A 759 32.54 5.75 -8.08
N ALA A 760 32.64 6.95 -7.50
CA ALA A 760 33.92 7.49 -7.03
C ALA A 760 33.83 7.92 -5.56
N LEU A 761 34.49 7.17 -4.67
CA LEU A 761 34.53 7.53 -3.26
C LEU A 761 35.73 8.44 -3.00
N LYS A 762 35.47 9.58 -2.35
CA LYS A 762 36.50 10.61 -2.14
C LYS A 762 36.42 11.17 -0.73
N GLY A 763 37.56 11.39 -0.09
CA GLY A 763 37.67 12.22 1.10
C GLY A 763 38.27 13.54 0.70
N LEU A 764 37.52 14.63 0.70
CA LEU A 764 37.99 15.92 0.20
C LEU A 764 37.98 16.97 1.31
N ASP A 765 38.62 18.10 1.02
CA ASP A 765 38.57 19.30 1.85
C ASP A 765 37.81 20.36 1.05
N PHE A 766 36.64 20.74 1.57
CA PHE A 766 35.75 21.71 0.93
C PHE A 766 35.80 23.10 1.57
N GLY A 767 36.70 23.35 2.52
CA GLY A 767 36.82 24.61 3.25
C GLY A 767 35.67 24.89 4.23
N GLY A 768 35.94 24.77 5.53
CA GLY A 768 34.98 25.02 6.62
C GLY A 768 34.52 23.73 7.35
N GLU A 769 34.54 23.77 8.69
CA GLU A 769 34.22 22.69 9.66
C GLU A 769 34.85 21.31 9.40
N GLY A 770 36.02 21.06 10.02
CA GLY A 770 36.59 19.71 10.20
C GLY A 770 37.18 19.08 8.94
N THR A 771 38.50 19.12 8.82
CA THR A 771 39.26 18.43 7.77
C THR A 771 39.05 16.90 7.84
N ASN A 772 38.94 16.25 6.67
CA ASN A 772 39.13 14.80 6.48
C ASN A 772 38.13 13.84 7.19
N ALA A 773 36.83 14.10 7.11
CA ALA A 773 35.83 13.12 7.57
C ALA A 773 35.86 11.82 6.73
N ASP A 774 35.70 10.68 7.43
CA ASP A 774 35.76 9.33 6.84
C ASP A 774 34.66 9.08 5.81
N VAL A 775 34.95 8.19 4.86
CA VAL A 775 33.95 7.56 4.00
C VAL A 775 33.68 6.16 4.55
N ASP A 776 32.50 5.93 5.11
CA ASP A 776 32.24 4.72 5.91
C ASP A 776 30.83 4.15 5.65
N GLY A 777 30.74 2.87 5.30
CA GLY A 777 29.47 2.19 5.12
C GLY A 777 28.80 2.57 3.80
N ILE A 778 29.45 2.22 2.68
CA ILE A 778 28.92 2.47 1.34
C ILE A 778 28.45 1.14 0.74
N SER A 779 27.19 1.08 0.31
CA SER A 779 26.60 -0.09 -0.35
C SER A 779 26.19 0.26 -1.79
N VAL A 780 26.55 -0.58 -2.75
CA VAL A 780 26.15 -0.48 -4.15
C VAL A 780 25.56 -1.82 -4.57
N GLU A 781 24.28 -1.86 -4.90
CA GLU A 781 23.52 -3.11 -5.08
C GLU A 781 22.67 -3.07 -6.35
N ASN A 782 22.61 -4.18 -7.09
CA ASN A 782 21.68 -4.38 -8.21
C ASN A 782 21.82 -3.37 -9.38
N CYS A 783 22.98 -2.74 -9.54
CA CYS A 783 23.20 -1.68 -10.52
C CYS A 783 23.72 -2.21 -11.87
N THR A 784 23.44 -1.45 -12.92
CA THR A 784 24.01 -1.66 -14.26
C THR A 784 24.88 -0.46 -14.62
N LEU A 785 26.16 -0.71 -14.92
CA LEU A 785 27.19 0.33 -15.05
C LEU A 785 27.83 0.30 -16.44
N TRP A 786 28.02 1.49 -17.01
CA TRP A 786 28.68 1.74 -18.28
C TRP A 786 29.64 2.93 -18.10
N CYS A 787 30.94 2.73 -18.28
CA CYS A 787 31.90 3.83 -18.30
C CYS A 787 32.54 3.95 -19.69
N ASP A 788 32.41 5.14 -20.30
CA ASP A 788 32.92 5.43 -21.64
C ASP A 788 34.44 5.63 -21.67
N ARG A 789 35.06 6.14 -20.58
CA ARG A 789 36.50 6.43 -20.53
C ARG A 789 37.19 6.02 -19.23
N ALA A 790 36.74 6.45 -18.05
CA ALA A 790 37.49 6.26 -16.79
C ALA A 790 37.22 4.92 -16.07
N ARG A 791 36.97 4.93 -14.76
CA ARG A 791 36.80 3.71 -13.94
C ARG A 791 35.33 3.40 -13.70
N ILE A 792 35.05 2.15 -13.34
CA ILE A 792 33.71 1.83 -12.80
C ILE A 792 33.68 2.22 -11.32
N PHE A 793 34.68 1.76 -10.57
CA PHE A 793 34.92 2.08 -9.17
C PHE A 793 36.28 2.76 -9.01
N LEU A 794 36.27 4.01 -8.53
CA LEU A 794 37.45 4.74 -8.09
C LEU A 794 37.40 4.91 -6.56
N LEU A 795 38.43 4.41 -5.88
CA LEU A 795 38.54 4.47 -4.43
C LEU A 795 39.88 5.12 -4.05
N GLY A 796 39.81 6.33 -3.48
CA GLY A 796 40.97 6.95 -2.82
C GLY A 796 41.91 7.78 -3.67
N HIS A 797 41.82 7.75 -5.01
CA HIS A 797 42.75 8.44 -5.90
C HIS A 797 42.79 9.96 -5.69
N GLU A 798 41.67 10.57 -5.32
CA GLU A 798 41.60 11.97 -4.90
C GLU A 798 41.02 12.02 -3.48
N SER A 799 41.82 11.61 -2.50
CA SER A 799 41.34 11.46 -1.14
C SER A 799 42.38 11.80 -0.08
N ARG A 800 41.87 12.36 1.02
CA ARG A 800 42.56 12.71 2.27
C ARG A 800 41.78 12.27 3.51
N ALA A 801 40.71 11.48 3.34
CA ALA A 801 40.01 10.94 4.49
C ALA A 801 40.95 10.11 5.36
N LYS A 802 40.74 10.09 6.68
CA LYS A 802 41.50 9.20 7.55
C LYS A 802 41.16 7.74 7.28
N PHE A 803 39.87 7.43 7.15
CA PHE A 803 39.37 6.11 6.79
C PHE A 803 38.46 6.15 5.57
N MET A 804 38.62 5.15 4.71
CA MET A 804 37.64 4.73 3.71
C MET A 804 37.36 3.25 3.93
N ARG A 805 36.18 2.91 4.47
CA ARG A 805 35.93 1.53 4.91
C ARG A 805 34.49 1.08 4.87
N ASN A 806 34.29 -0.23 5.07
CA ASN A 806 32.98 -0.88 5.04
C ASN A 806 32.27 -0.60 3.71
N VAL A 807 32.95 -0.87 2.60
CA VAL A 807 32.41 -0.66 1.25
C VAL A 807 32.00 -2.01 0.67
N ARG A 808 30.75 -2.15 0.24
CA ARG A 808 30.24 -3.37 -0.39
C ARG A 808 29.58 -3.03 -1.72
N ALA A 809 30.04 -3.65 -2.80
CA ALA A 809 29.40 -3.60 -4.10
C ALA A 809 28.99 -5.02 -4.52
N GLU A 810 27.69 -5.24 -4.72
CA GLU A 810 27.13 -6.58 -4.94
C GLU A 810 26.08 -6.62 -6.05
N ASN A 811 26.05 -7.72 -6.81
CA ASN A 811 25.09 -7.95 -7.89
C ASN A 811 25.10 -6.82 -8.94
N ILE A 812 26.26 -6.64 -9.58
CA ILE A 812 26.51 -5.54 -10.51
C ILE A 812 26.74 -6.06 -11.92
N ASP A 813 26.05 -5.46 -12.90
CA ASP A 813 26.26 -5.70 -14.32
C ASP A 813 27.08 -4.56 -14.92
N ILE A 814 28.38 -4.78 -15.13
CA ILE A 814 29.26 -3.84 -15.85
C ILE A 814 29.17 -4.19 -17.34
N ILE A 815 28.28 -3.51 -18.04
CA ILE A 815 27.96 -3.84 -19.43
C ILE A 815 28.99 -3.29 -20.42
N ARG A 816 29.72 -2.22 -20.05
CA ARG A 816 30.84 -1.64 -20.79
C ARG A 816 31.81 -0.88 -19.88
N PHE A 817 33.09 -0.96 -20.18
CA PHE A 817 34.15 -0.23 -19.49
C PHE A 817 35.35 -0.03 -20.43
N ALA A 818 36.07 1.08 -20.31
CA ALA A 818 37.19 1.40 -21.20
C ALA A 818 38.57 1.19 -20.56
N MET A 819 38.78 1.68 -19.33
CA MET A 819 40.03 1.55 -18.58
C MET A 819 39.88 0.49 -17.47
N THR A 820 40.63 0.59 -16.37
CA THR A 820 40.54 -0.34 -15.24
C THR A 820 39.17 -0.19 -14.55
N PRO A 821 38.33 -1.23 -14.44
CA PRO A 821 37.05 -1.10 -13.75
C PRO A 821 37.22 -0.89 -12.23
N PHE A 822 38.22 -1.51 -11.59
CA PHE A 822 38.47 -1.37 -10.15
C PHE A 822 39.83 -0.70 -9.88
N LEU A 823 39.82 0.57 -9.49
CA LEU A 823 41.03 1.31 -9.13
C LEU A 823 41.01 1.74 -7.66
N LEU A 824 41.89 1.16 -6.86
CA LEU A 824 42.03 1.38 -5.43
C LEU A 824 43.43 1.96 -5.17
N GLU A 825 43.49 3.28 -5.00
CA GLU A 825 44.74 4.02 -4.90
C GLU A 825 44.70 5.01 -3.72
N PRO A 826 44.75 4.51 -2.47
CA PRO A 826 44.76 5.39 -1.31
C PRO A 826 46.10 6.13 -1.18
N GLY A 827 46.02 7.40 -0.79
CA GLY A 827 47.15 8.23 -0.39
C GLY A 827 46.85 9.11 0.79
N GLU A 828 47.78 10.00 1.11
CA GLU A 828 47.73 10.92 2.25
C GLU A 828 47.43 10.21 3.58
N GLU A 829 48.09 9.07 3.85
CA GLU A 829 47.89 8.25 5.06
C GLU A 829 46.47 7.66 5.20
N MET A 830 45.63 7.74 4.16
CA MET A 830 44.29 7.18 4.19
C MET A 830 44.34 5.66 4.37
N ARG A 831 43.52 5.15 5.30
CA ARG A 831 43.31 3.72 5.49
C ARG A 831 42.11 3.26 4.66
N LEU A 832 42.40 2.54 3.58
CA LEU A 832 41.40 1.84 2.79
C LEU A 832 41.26 0.41 3.35
N GLU A 833 40.16 0.15 4.07
CA GLU A 833 39.96 -1.12 4.76
C GLU A 833 38.55 -1.70 4.58
N ASP A 834 38.42 -3.03 4.61
CA ASP A 834 37.12 -3.74 4.58
C ASP A 834 36.27 -3.38 3.35
N VAL A 835 36.79 -3.69 2.16
CA VAL A 835 36.11 -3.47 0.87
C VAL A 835 35.77 -4.81 0.22
N THR A 836 34.52 -4.99 -0.19
CA THR A 836 34.05 -6.20 -0.87
C THR A 836 33.40 -5.85 -2.21
N PHE A 837 33.86 -6.50 -3.27
CA PHE A 837 33.21 -6.58 -4.56
C PHE A 837 32.72 -8.02 -4.75
N ALA A 838 31.42 -8.23 -4.86
CA ALA A 838 30.81 -9.57 -4.87
C ALA A 838 29.80 -9.72 -6.02
N SER A 839 29.76 -10.89 -6.68
CA SER A 839 28.73 -11.18 -7.70
C SER A 839 28.66 -10.11 -8.80
N ILE A 840 29.76 -9.89 -9.52
CA ILE A 840 29.86 -8.87 -10.57
C ILE A 840 30.14 -9.53 -11.91
N ARG A 841 29.30 -9.24 -12.90
CA ARG A 841 29.52 -9.62 -14.30
C ARG A 841 30.02 -8.43 -15.08
N LEU A 842 31.11 -8.60 -15.83
CA LEU A 842 31.70 -7.58 -16.68
C LEU A 842 31.70 -8.05 -18.13
N HIS A 843 31.30 -7.21 -19.06
CA HIS A 843 31.49 -7.52 -20.49
C HIS A 843 32.83 -6.95 -20.98
N GLY A 844 33.80 -7.84 -21.19
CA GLY A 844 35.12 -7.54 -21.72
C GLY A 844 35.14 -7.41 -23.25
N GLU A 845 35.84 -6.39 -23.72
CA GLU A 845 36.07 -6.08 -25.14
C GLU A 845 37.56 -5.97 -25.49
N GLY A 846 38.42 -6.56 -24.66
CA GLY A 846 39.88 -6.62 -24.86
C GLY A 846 40.67 -5.62 -24.01
N GLN A 847 40.12 -5.19 -22.88
CA GLN A 847 40.76 -4.21 -22.00
C GLN A 847 42.07 -4.75 -21.41
N ARG A 848 42.99 -3.83 -21.10
CA ARG A 848 44.32 -4.16 -20.59
C ARG A 848 44.36 -4.49 -19.10
N SER A 849 43.46 -3.90 -18.32
CA SER A 849 43.51 -3.94 -16.86
C SER A 849 42.11 -4.22 -16.28
N LEU A 850 42.07 -5.04 -15.23
CA LEU A 850 40.87 -5.40 -14.49
C LEU A 850 40.90 -4.80 -13.08
N VAL A 851 41.97 -5.03 -12.32
CA VAL A 851 42.09 -4.58 -10.92
C VAL A 851 43.44 -3.92 -10.71
N VAL A 852 43.44 -2.78 -10.03
CA VAL A 852 44.65 -2.15 -9.50
C VAL A 852 44.42 -1.79 -8.04
N VAL A 853 45.20 -2.39 -7.14
CA VAL A 853 45.25 -2.10 -5.71
C VAL A 853 46.67 -1.67 -5.38
N ARG A 854 46.85 -0.36 -5.19
CA ARG A 854 48.18 0.21 -4.97
C ARG A 854 48.11 1.53 -4.22
N PRO A 855 48.51 1.59 -2.94
CA PRO A 855 48.81 2.86 -2.31
C PRO A 855 49.83 3.63 -3.16
N VAL A 856 49.52 4.88 -3.49
CA VAL A 856 50.34 5.64 -4.44
C VAL A 856 50.34 7.12 -4.07
N VAL A 857 51.36 7.83 -4.52
CA VAL A 857 51.40 9.30 -4.52
C VAL A 857 51.03 9.78 -5.91
N ASN A 858 50.03 10.67 -6.02
CA ASN A 858 49.61 11.24 -7.30
C ASN A 858 49.46 12.76 -7.24
N GLN A 859 49.10 13.37 -8.37
CA GLN A 859 49.04 14.83 -8.53
C GLN A 859 48.00 15.54 -7.66
N TYR A 860 47.01 14.83 -7.10
CA TYR A 860 45.93 15.44 -6.29
C TYR A 860 46.23 15.49 -4.79
N MET A 861 47.30 14.81 -4.36
CA MET A 861 47.67 14.69 -2.95
C MET A 861 48.48 15.92 -2.50
N ARG A 862 48.21 16.43 -1.30
CA ARG A 862 48.92 17.57 -0.72
C ARG A 862 50.14 17.15 0.09
N THR A 863 50.02 16.10 0.92
CA THR A 863 51.12 15.61 1.76
C THR A 863 52.10 14.74 1.01
N GLN A 864 51.74 14.26 -0.18
CA GLN A 864 52.58 13.43 -1.06
C GLN A 864 53.11 12.16 -0.36
N VAL A 865 52.28 11.56 0.50
CA VAL A 865 52.56 10.27 1.18
C VAL A 865 51.56 9.21 0.70
N PRO A 866 51.95 7.94 0.50
CA PRO A 866 51.00 6.86 0.20
C PRO A 866 49.99 6.61 1.34
N GLY A 867 48.97 5.79 1.06
CA GLY A 867 48.00 5.34 2.04
C GLY A 867 48.25 3.91 2.49
N HIS A 868 47.26 3.31 3.13
CA HIS A 868 47.28 1.94 3.63
C HIS A 868 46.13 1.14 3.00
N VAL A 869 46.38 -0.12 2.63
CA VAL A 869 45.34 -1.03 2.15
C VAL A 869 45.28 -2.26 3.04
N ARG A 870 44.07 -2.62 3.50
CA ARG A 870 43.84 -3.85 4.26
C ARG A 870 42.47 -4.48 3.98
N GLY A 871 42.40 -5.78 3.72
CA GLY A 871 41.11 -6.50 3.72
C GLY A 871 40.23 -6.14 2.52
N ILE A 872 40.71 -6.45 1.32
CA ILE A 872 39.98 -6.25 0.06
C ILE A 872 39.57 -7.61 -0.48
N LEU A 873 38.27 -7.83 -0.68
CA LEU A 873 37.72 -9.06 -1.23
C LEU A 873 37.11 -8.81 -2.61
N PHE A 874 37.54 -9.60 -3.59
CA PHE A 874 36.87 -9.79 -4.87
C PHE A 874 36.32 -11.20 -4.91
N GLU A 875 34.99 -11.35 -4.91
CA GLU A 875 34.30 -12.64 -4.86
C GLU A 875 33.30 -12.75 -6.02
N ASP A 876 33.26 -13.89 -6.72
CA ASP A 876 32.29 -14.13 -7.80
C ASP A 876 32.31 -13.04 -8.88
N ILE A 877 33.50 -12.77 -9.42
CA ILE A 877 33.70 -11.79 -10.49
C ILE A 877 33.91 -12.53 -11.81
N ALA A 878 33.07 -12.24 -12.81
CA ALA A 878 33.16 -12.88 -14.12
C ALA A 878 33.34 -11.84 -15.23
N VAL A 879 34.48 -11.86 -15.92
CA VAL A 879 34.68 -11.12 -17.17
C VAL A 879 34.25 -11.99 -18.34
N GLU A 880 33.15 -11.64 -18.97
CA GLU A 880 32.54 -12.32 -20.12
C GLU A 880 32.89 -11.63 -21.44
N GLY A 881 32.49 -12.22 -22.57
CA GLY A 881 32.76 -11.68 -23.90
C GLY A 881 33.88 -12.43 -24.64
N SER A 882 33.85 -12.40 -25.97
CA SER A 882 34.70 -13.23 -26.82
C SER A 882 36.00 -12.58 -27.28
N LYS A 883 36.17 -11.26 -27.07
CA LYS A 883 37.38 -10.53 -27.50
C LYS A 883 38.53 -10.76 -26.48
N PRO A 884 39.66 -11.35 -26.88
CA PRO A 884 40.80 -11.54 -25.98
C PRO A 884 41.30 -10.20 -25.44
N GLY A 885 41.71 -10.18 -24.18
CA GLY A 885 42.29 -9.02 -23.51
C GLY A 885 43.27 -9.46 -22.42
N GLU A 886 44.10 -8.54 -21.95
CA GLU A 886 45.06 -8.81 -20.89
C GLU A 886 44.36 -8.88 -19.52
N TYR A 887 43.36 -8.01 -19.28
CA TYR A 887 42.60 -7.94 -18.04
C TYR A 887 43.47 -8.04 -16.76
N GLY A 888 44.61 -7.34 -16.77
CA GLY A 888 45.65 -7.48 -15.77
C GLY A 888 45.21 -7.07 -14.36
N ILE A 889 45.77 -7.76 -13.37
CA ILE A 889 45.58 -7.52 -11.94
C ILE A 889 46.91 -7.08 -11.34
N LEU A 890 46.95 -5.90 -10.73
CA LEU A 890 48.10 -5.38 -10.00
C LEU A 890 47.74 -5.21 -8.52
N VAL A 891 48.52 -5.85 -7.64
CA VAL A 891 48.50 -5.61 -6.19
C VAL A 891 49.92 -5.29 -5.75
N SER A 892 50.17 -4.11 -5.19
CA SER A 892 51.50 -3.71 -4.71
C SER A 892 51.38 -2.76 -3.52
N GLY A 893 52.25 -2.89 -2.53
CA GLY A 893 52.48 -1.83 -1.54
C GLY A 893 53.38 -0.74 -2.12
N ALA A 894 53.43 0.41 -1.43
CA ALA A 894 54.32 1.51 -1.80
C ALA A 894 55.71 1.37 -1.14
N ASP A 895 55.73 1.01 0.13
CA ASP A 895 56.93 0.77 0.95
C ASP A 895 56.56 -0.12 2.17
N ASP A 896 57.52 -0.42 3.05
CA ASP A 896 57.29 -1.30 4.20
C ASP A 896 56.32 -0.73 5.25
N ALA A 897 56.14 0.60 5.30
CA ALA A 897 55.15 1.24 6.17
C ALA A 897 53.76 1.29 5.51
N HIS A 898 53.69 1.34 4.17
CA HIS A 898 52.48 1.50 3.36
C HIS A 898 52.20 0.25 2.51
N ARG A 899 51.97 -0.87 3.21
CA ARG A 899 51.75 -2.18 2.60
C ARG A 899 50.35 -2.31 1.99
N ALA A 900 50.22 -3.18 0.99
CA ALA A 900 48.93 -3.71 0.57
C ALA A 900 48.73 -5.09 1.20
N ALA A 901 47.84 -5.18 2.19
CA ALA A 901 47.66 -6.38 3.00
C ALA A 901 46.25 -7.02 2.85
N GLY A 902 46.17 -8.34 2.86
CA GLY A 902 44.89 -9.07 2.90
C GLY A 902 44.01 -8.79 1.69
N VAL A 903 44.53 -9.02 0.48
CA VAL A 903 43.77 -8.88 -0.78
C VAL A 903 43.44 -10.27 -1.29
N THR A 904 42.16 -10.60 -1.33
CA THR A 904 41.69 -11.94 -1.68
C THR A 904 40.85 -11.90 -2.95
N PHE A 905 41.19 -12.78 -3.90
CA PHE A 905 40.40 -13.06 -5.08
C PHE A 905 39.80 -14.46 -4.94
N ARG A 906 38.47 -14.56 -4.94
CA ARG A 906 37.74 -15.83 -4.84
C ARG A 906 36.78 -15.98 -6.00
N ARG A 907 36.84 -17.10 -6.73
CA ARG A 907 36.00 -17.37 -7.90
C ARG A 907 36.00 -16.20 -8.90
N VAL A 908 37.19 -15.68 -9.20
CA VAL A 908 37.38 -14.65 -10.23
C VAL A 908 37.74 -15.34 -11.54
N THR A 909 36.96 -15.06 -12.58
CA THR A 909 37.13 -15.68 -13.90
C THR A 909 37.24 -14.64 -15.00
N VAL A 910 38.10 -14.92 -15.98
CA VAL A 910 38.21 -14.16 -17.23
C VAL A 910 37.96 -15.12 -18.37
N GLN A 911 36.87 -14.87 -19.11
CA GLN A 911 36.46 -15.63 -20.28
C GLN A 911 36.36 -17.15 -19.98
N GLY A 912 35.79 -17.46 -18.81
CA GLY A 912 35.58 -18.84 -18.33
C GLY A 912 36.82 -19.50 -17.69
N ARG A 913 37.96 -18.81 -17.62
CA ARG A 913 39.17 -19.32 -16.96
C ARG A 913 39.32 -18.69 -15.58
N ALA A 914 39.52 -19.51 -14.56
CA ALA A 914 39.87 -19.02 -13.23
C ALA A 914 41.20 -18.28 -13.27
N ILE A 915 41.28 -17.13 -12.59
CA ILE A 915 42.54 -16.43 -12.37
C ILE A 915 43.23 -17.02 -11.14
N ASP A 916 44.51 -17.32 -11.28
CA ASP A 916 45.40 -17.65 -10.17
C ASP A 916 46.62 -16.73 -10.15
N ARG A 917 47.54 -16.94 -9.20
CA ARG A 917 48.75 -16.11 -9.05
C ARG A 917 49.72 -16.22 -10.24
N ALA A 918 49.69 -17.32 -11.00
CA ALA A 918 50.56 -17.56 -12.15
C ALA A 918 49.93 -17.13 -13.48
N ALA A 919 48.65 -16.72 -13.47
CA ALA A 919 47.94 -16.27 -14.64
C ALA A 919 48.63 -15.05 -15.30
N HIS A 920 48.66 -15.07 -16.63
CA HIS A 920 49.21 -13.98 -17.43
C HIS A 920 48.48 -12.65 -17.12
N GLY A 921 49.22 -11.58 -16.83
CA GLY A 921 48.67 -10.27 -16.46
C GLY A 921 48.46 -10.06 -14.95
N VAL A 922 48.69 -11.08 -14.12
CA VAL A 922 48.67 -10.94 -12.65
C VAL A 922 50.06 -10.55 -12.15
N THR A 923 50.15 -9.42 -11.43
CA THR A 923 51.37 -8.90 -10.83
C THR A 923 51.14 -8.64 -9.35
N VAL A 924 51.81 -9.42 -8.50
CA VAL A 924 51.93 -9.15 -7.06
C VAL A 924 53.29 -8.50 -6.81
N GLY A 925 53.29 -7.18 -6.61
CA GLY A 925 54.47 -6.35 -6.45
C GLY A 925 55.09 -6.43 -5.05
N PRO A 926 56.12 -5.62 -4.77
CA PRO A 926 56.77 -5.59 -3.46
C PRO A 926 55.84 -5.03 -2.37
N HIS A 927 56.24 -5.21 -1.11
CA HIS A 927 55.54 -4.69 0.08
C HIS A 927 54.06 -5.13 0.20
N THR A 928 53.74 -6.32 -0.30
CA THR A 928 52.42 -6.95 -0.13
C THR A 928 52.44 -8.00 0.99
N ASP A 929 51.29 -8.25 1.62
CA ASP A 929 51.10 -9.35 2.57
C ASP A 929 49.72 -9.99 2.40
N GLY A 930 49.60 -11.31 2.56
CA GLY A 930 48.30 -12.01 2.46
C GLY A 930 47.52 -11.78 1.15
N VAL A 931 48.20 -11.84 -0.01
CA VAL A 931 47.52 -11.81 -1.33
C VAL A 931 47.18 -13.23 -1.76
N GLU A 932 45.89 -13.54 -1.85
CA GLU A 932 45.40 -14.91 -2.03
C GLU A 932 44.47 -15.03 -3.25
N PHE A 933 44.53 -16.19 -3.92
CA PHE A 933 43.68 -16.55 -5.06
C PHE A 933 43.05 -17.91 -4.77
N HIS A 934 41.72 -17.97 -4.78
CA HIS A 934 40.91 -19.16 -4.50
C HIS A 934 39.99 -19.44 -5.69
N ALA A 935 40.12 -20.63 -6.28
CA ALA A 935 39.30 -21.05 -7.42
C ALA A 935 37.89 -21.53 -7.00
N GLU A 936 37.73 -21.99 -5.75
CA GLU A 936 36.50 -22.55 -5.17
C GLU A 936 35.71 -21.53 -4.33
#